data_AF-A0A7J4EKG8-F1
#
_entry.id   AF-A0A7J4EKG8-F1
#
_cell.length_a   1.000
_cell.length_b   1.000
_cell.length_c   1.000
_cell.angle_alpha   90.00
_cell.angle_beta   90.00
_cell.angle_gamma   90.00
#
_symmetry.space_group_name_H-M   'P 1'
#
loop_
_entity.id
_entity.type
_entity.pdbx_description
1 polymer ?
#
loop_
_entity_poly.entity_id
_entity_poly.type
_entity_poly.pdbx_seq_one_letter_code
_entity_poly.pdbx_strand_id
1 'polypeptide(L)'
;KTYGFKVDKYEYLESFKETEIAIGGYNETKVNAFFKTKEVGEFNISVVVDEENLINESNESNNILTKTLRVQPSLDLSIVNITLNPENPIAGDILKINTTIINTDYVDFIAELYVDGTQIAKSSVNGSENSVLFKWNATPSLHNITIVLDPENIISEYNESNNILSKDITVYAPDLTLEKITFNYSPLNPSRSDLINISAMVINNGKVGTNFTIGFYERGIINYTLESYHNKTNYNYTYTITHPNANWIKLHFAKLEVRLGSIVKIYDKNHTLVEYYDYTKTKAQNFSDIWTKKILGDTAYIELATGDYESYGFKVDKYEYSGEKISEVSSAINSSSHSNITVSWNATYPSWHNITVMLDPRNEVQESAENNNNLSKPIFIQGADLIVSNITLNPYNIKDNDTVLITAYISNIGLKEANNFGIGFYVDEVLINSTEIKTLTPNNSLLAIAKWSAITGYHSIKVIVDYVHNIYEETETNNVLSKEVWVSGADFAVLSLNINPEYPYDQDRVIINATLINNGTIPSYARFYFILDNLTIANSTLYLEPYTLINRSTEWNATAGVHNITVLIDPRNEVVEENESNNFLFKEVYVNATMDFAILSIVVNQDKIAKDGDLLKINTSLINYGNRNESVNISITQHQIINYTPSIYGNVQTISHNSDAIRLHFTKLKIPSLARVNITDENGTVLVSYNYSSSKGVVWGPWIFARKINIFTIGGTIANPVVVDIDKYELLNQLYNTTISINANETKNISAIWNATTGNHTIICEIKSNIVETNSENNFLNKTIYVFPSKDIAVLSLNIDPEKPKNGEKVNITATLKNLGFRALESKIAIWKARKENYSIETPHFLNKKYSRTWTLEKKGADYIGLHFSKIKTETSGDHCLRIYDKNNTLIADYSYFTGENKWIYAKGSLIKVEYKYNWGEVPWGFSVDKYEYKNLLNSSFINLGINEAKTINANFSAITGLHTIEVIADPLQEIEEINESNNKLNKTITVSGPDLTVLDVKPKDNKPTAIIKNIGIASANNVTISFGREVNYSLNSGWLGYGFNKEFTRAISKGDAIGLRVHFTEIK
;
A
#
# COMPACT_ATOMS: atom_id res chain seq x y z
N LYS A 1 -37.88 7.29 12.67
CA LYS A 1 -38.87 6.67 13.59
C LYS A 1 -38.32 6.77 15.00
N THR A 2 -38.79 7.70 15.82
CA THR A 2 -38.35 7.86 17.21
C THR A 2 -39.23 7.03 18.15
N TYR A 3 -38.58 6.23 18.98
CA TYR A 3 -39.12 5.60 20.18
C TYR A 3 -38.48 6.36 21.35
N GLY A 4 -39.26 7.00 22.22
CA GLY A 4 -38.72 7.98 23.18
C GLY A 4 -38.04 7.38 24.41
N PHE A 5 -38.44 6.18 24.81
CA PHE A 5 -37.75 5.40 25.84
C PHE A 5 -38.09 3.91 25.75
N LYS A 6 -37.15 3.08 26.22
CA LYS A 6 -37.32 1.66 26.50
C LYS A 6 -36.88 1.38 27.94
N VAL A 7 -37.85 1.03 28.78
CA VAL A 7 -37.62 0.41 30.09
C VAL A 7 -37.55 -1.09 29.85
N ASP A 8 -36.55 -1.75 30.44
CA ASP A 8 -36.39 -3.21 30.44
C ASP A 8 -36.54 -3.83 31.84
N LYS A 9 -36.38 -3.04 32.91
CA LYS A 9 -36.56 -3.45 34.31
C LYS A 9 -37.07 -2.29 35.15
N TYR A 10 -37.76 -2.61 36.25
CA TYR A 10 -37.89 -1.68 37.37
C TYR A 10 -37.59 -2.41 38.68
N GLU A 11 -36.92 -1.73 39.60
CA GLU A 11 -36.85 -2.15 40.99
C GLU A 11 -38.07 -1.60 41.73
N TYR A 12 -38.63 -2.39 42.64
CA TYR A 12 -39.67 -1.91 43.55
C TYR A 12 -39.38 -2.32 44.99
N LEU A 13 -39.70 -1.40 45.91
CA LEU A 13 -39.44 -1.57 47.32
C LEU A 13 -40.60 -2.34 47.96
N GLU A 14 -40.43 -3.66 48.11
CA GLU A 14 -41.42 -4.59 48.69
C GLU A 14 -41.28 -4.66 50.22
N SER A 15 -41.37 -3.49 50.88
CA SER A 15 -41.28 -3.24 52.34
C SER A 15 -39.96 -3.62 53.04
N PHE A 16 -39.29 -2.63 53.68
CA PHE A 16 -39.02 -2.58 55.12
C PHE A 16 -37.85 -1.63 55.48
N LYS A 17 -38.18 -0.64 56.31
CA LYS A 17 -37.33 -0.06 57.36
C LYS A 17 -35.98 0.59 56.96
N GLU A 18 -36.06 1.87 56.62
CA GLU A 18 -34.96 2.81 56.91
C GLU A 18 -34.50 2.62 58.37
N THR A 19 -33.22 2.36 58.56
CA THR A 19 -32.61 2.29 59.90
C THR A 19 -31.37 3.18 59.88
N GLU A 20 -31.49 4.41 60.39
CA GLU A 20 -30.33 5.24 60.66
C GLU A 20 -29.40 4.52 61.64
N ILE A 21 -28.12 4.44 61.29
CA ILE A 21 -27.07 3.87 62.14
C ILE A 21 -25.84 4.78 62.18
N ALA A 22 -25.06 4.65 63.25
CA ALA A 22 -23.72 5.20 63.35
C ALA A 22 -22.71 4.04 63.32
N ILE A 23 -21.72 4.12 62.43
CA ILE A 23 -20.63 3.13 62.34
C ILE A 23 -19.29 3.84 62.57
N GLY A 24 -18.69 3.60 63.74
CA GLY A 24 -17.31 4.01 64.01
C GLY A 24 -16.32 3.28 63.09
N GLY A 25 -15.22 3.93 62.72
CA GLY A 25 -14.23 3.38 61.78
C GLY A 25 -13.82 1.94 62.09
N TYR A 26 -13.68 1.14 61.03
CA TYR A 26 -13.39 -0.30 61.03
C TYR A 26 -14.47 -1.26 61.59
N ASN A 27 -15.63 -0.78 62.06
CA ASN A 27 -16.71 -1.64 62.59
C ASN A 27 -17.71 -2.15 61.55
N GLU A 28 -18.41 -3.23 61.91
CA GLU A 28 -19.43 -3.91 61.10
C GLU A 28 -20.79 -3.96 61.83
N THR A 29 -21.90 -3.95 61.07
CA THR A 29 -23.26 -4.17 61.59
C THR A 29 -24.14 -4.96 60.61
N LYS A 30 -25.35 -5.38 61.06
CA LYS A 30 -26.25 -6.31 60.34
C LYS A 30 -27.71 -5.86 60.37
N VAL A 31 -28.40 -5.95 59.23
CA VAL A 31 -29.82 -5.53 59.06
C VAL A 31 -30.62 -6.63 58.31
N ASN A 32 -31.90 -6.84 58.66
CA ASN A 32 -32.74 -7.95 58.18
C ASN A 32 -34.08 -7.47 57.57
N ALA A 33 -34.58 -8.13 56.51
CA ALA A 33 -35.90 -7.92 55.88
C ALA A 33 -36.66 -9.26 55.64
N PHE A 34 -37.79 -9.28 54.89
CA PHE A 34 -38.67 -10.48 54.70
C PHE A 34 -39.11 -10.64 53.22
N PHE A 35 -39.45 -11.87 52.76
CA PHE A 35 -39.84 -12.15 51.36
C PHE A 35 -40.79 -13.38 51.19
N LYS A 36 -41.66 -13.40 50.16
CA LYS A 36 -42.54 -14.54 49.78
C LYS A 36 -43.03 -14.45 48.31
N THR A 37 -43.04 -15.56 47.56
CA THR A 37 -43.49 -15.61 46.14
C THR A 37 -44.23 -16.92 45.79
N LYS A 38 -44.93 -16.95 44.64
CA LYS A 38 -45.63 -18.11 44.05
C LYS A 38 -45.15 -18.49 42.64
N GLU A 39 -44.23 -17.73 42.07
CA GLU A 39 -43.79 -17.87 40.67
C GLU A 39 -42.54 -18.78 40.56
N VAL A 40 -42.40 -19.45 39.43
CA VAL A 40 -41.26 -20.33 39.11
C VAL A 40 -40.27 -19.54 38.25
N GLY A 41 -39.04 -19.34 38.72
CA GLY A 41 -38.02 -18.57 37.99
C GLY A 41 -36.87 -18.11 38.89
N GLU A 42 -36.10 -17.12 38.42
CA GLU A 42 -35.00 -16.49 39.17
C GLU A 42 -35.38 -15.09 39.71
N PHE A 43 -35.06 -14.82 40.98
CA PHE A 43 -35.36 -13.56 41.67
C PHE A 43 -34.08 -12.86 42.16
N ASN A 44 -33.90 -11.58 41.83
CA ASN A 44 -32.79 -10.75 42.28
C ASN A 44 -33.18 -9.87 43.50
N ILE A 45 -32.30 -9.80 44.49
CA ILE A 45 -32.42 -8.94 45.68
C ILE A 45 -31.21 -8.00 45.73
N SER A 46 -31.46 -6.68 45.81
CA SER A 46 -30.45 -5.60 45.83
C SER A 46 -30.43 -4.87 47.18
N VAL A 47 -29.26 -4.40 47.62
CA VAL A 47 -29.07 -3.61 48.86
C VAL A 47 -28.17 -2.40 48.58
N VAL A 48 -28.53 -1.23 49.13
CA VAL A 48 -27.84 0.07 48.96
C VAL A 48 -27.55 0.73 50.33
N VAL A 49 -26.43 1.44 50.45
CA VAL A 49 -26.01 2.21 51.63
C VAL A 49 -25.70 3.67 51.24
N ASP A 50 -26.07 4.62 52.10
CA ASP A 50 -26.04 6.09 51.84
C ASP A 50 -26.59 6.48 50.45
N GLU A 51 -27.84 6.10 50.19
CA GLU A 51 -28.50 6.26 48.89
C GLU A 51 -28.55 7.71 48.38
N GLU A 52 -28.49 8.68 49.28
CA GLU A 52 -28.53 10.12 49.00
C GLU A 52 -27.12 10.77 48.88
N ASN A 53 -26.04 10.00 49.05
CA ASN A 53 -24.63 10.45 48.96
C ASN A 53 -24.36 11.70 49.84
N LEU A 54 -24.74 11.62 51.12
CA LEU A 54 -24.63 12.73 52.07
C LEU A 54 -23.32 12.69 52.87
N ILE A 55 -22.64 11.56 52.87
CA ILE A 55 -21.36 11.32 53.52
C ILE A 55 -20.28 11.30 52.44
N ASN A 56 -19.24 12.13 52.56
CA ASN A 56 -18.12 12.10 51.60
C ASN A 56 -17.20 10.92 51.93
N GLU A 57 -17.23 9.90 51.10
CA GLU A 57 -16.59 8.61 51.34
C GLU A 57 -15.20 8.52 50.68
N SER A 58 -14.40 7.54 51.09
CA SER A 58 -13.11 7.27 50.43
C SER A 58 -13.27 6.45 49.14
N ASN A 59 -14.42 5.77 49.00
CA ASN A 59 -14.91 5.13 47.79
C ASN A 59 -16.45 5.23 47.78
N GLU A 60 -17.02 5.67 46.66
CA GLU A 60 -18.47 5.90 46.49
C GLU A 60 -19.15 4.75 45.70
N SER A 61 -18.39 3.74 45.27
CA SER A 61 -18.81 2.75 44.27
C SER A 61 -19.04 1.33 44.81
N ASN A 62 -18.74 1.13 46.09
CA ASN A 62 -18.82 -0.12 46.87
C ASN A 62 -20.09 -0.22 47.75
N ASN A 63 -21.03 0.71 47.55
CA ASN A 63 -22.23 0.88 48.38
C ASN A 63 -23.43 0.02 47.95
N ILE A 64 -23.31 -0.84 46.92
CA ILE A 64 -24.41 -1.62 46.34
C ILE A 64 -24.03 -3.10 46.14
N LEU A 65 -24.94 -4.03 46.45
CA LEU A 65 -24.77 -5.48 46.18
C LEU A 65 -26.10 -6.17 45.82
N THR A 66 -26.08 -7.06 44.81
CA THR A 66 -27.25 -7.79 44.28
C THR A 66 -27.02 -9.31 44.19
N LYS A 67 -28.06 -10.15 44.39
CA LYS A 67 -27.95 -11.63 44.41
C LYS A 67 -29.22 -12.37 43.97
N THR A 68 -29.08 -13.54 43.33
CA THR A 68 -30.15 -14.29 42.62
C THR A 68 -30.61 -15.58 43.33
N LEU A 69 -31.88 -16.01 43.14
CA LEU A 69 -32.55 -17.18 43.76
C LEU A 69 -33.50 -17.92 42.78
N ARG A 70 -33.39 -19.26 42.57
CA ARG A 70 -34.01 -20.03 41.44
C ARG A 70 -35.12 -21.06 41.81
N VAL A 71 -36.04 -21.36 40.87
CA VAL A 71 -37.13 -22.40 40.88
C VAL A 71 -37.34 -23.00 39.44
N GLN A 72 -37.84 -24.26 39.21
CA GLN A 72 -37.79 -24.99 37.89
C GLN A 72 -39.04 -25.85 37.42
N PRO A 73 -39.18 -26.27 36.12
CA PRO A 73 -40.28 -27.05 35.46
C PRO A 73 -39.93 -28.49 34.87
N SER A 74 -40.76 -29.12 34.00
CA SER A 74 -40.65 -30.56 33.56
C SER A 74 -41.34 -31.03 32.21
N LEU A 75 -40.64 -31.28 31.08
CA LEU A 75 -41.13 -31.73 29.71
C LEU A 75 -39.98 -32.38 28.85
N ASP A 76 -40.14 -33.21 27.79
CA ASP A 76 -38.99 -33.75 26.96
C ASP A 76 -39.33 -34.27 25.51
N LEU A 77 -38.45 -34.10 24.52
CA LEU A 77 -38.47 -34.61 23.12
C LEU A 77 -37.13 -35.29 22.71
N SER A 78 -37.07 -36.31 21.83
CA SER A 78 -35.77 -36.90 21.39
C SER A 78 -35.76 -37.76 20.09
N ILE A 79 -34.59 -37.95 19.46
CA ILE A 79 -34.37 -38.86 18.30
C ILE A 79 -33.86 -40.24 18.73
N VAL A 80 -34.36 -41.31 18.09
CA VAL A 80 -33.98 -42.71 18.36
C VAL A 80 -33.06 -43.34 17.31
N ASN A 81 -33.30 -43.18 16.00
CA ASN A 81 -32.53 -43.86 14.94
C ASN A 81 -32.74 -43.23 13.54
N ILE A 82 -31.78 -43.44 12.61
CA ILE A 82 -31.84 -43.11 11.17
C ILE A 82 -31.60 -44.36 10.30
N THR A 83 -32.51 -44.62 9.37
CA THR A 83 -32.46 -45.74 8.39
C THR A 83 -32.40 -45.22 6.95
N LEU A 84 -31.66 -45.91 6.08
CA LEU A 84 -31.34 -45.49 4.71
C LEU A 84 -31.81 -46.57 3.70
N ASN A 85 -32.35 -46.16 2.55
CA ASN A 85 -32.76 -47.07 1.49
C ASN A 85 -32.63 -46.40 0.09
N PRO A 86 -31.80 -46.92 -0.84
CA PRO A 86 -30.98 -48.13 -0.75
C PRO A 86 -29.80 -48.01 0.24
N GLU A 87 -29.28 -49.14 0.71
CA GLU A 87 -28.10 -49.18 1.61
C GLU A 87 -26.76 -48.98 0.88
N ASN A 88 -26.71 -49.28 -0.43
CA ASN A 88 -25.53 -49.12 -1.27
C ASN A 88 -25.90 -48.28 -2.51
N PRO A 89 -26.07 -46.96 -2.37
CA PRO A 89 -26.42 -46.07 -3.48
C PRO A 89 -25.30 -45.97 -4.53
N ILE A 90 -25.70 -45.84 -5.79
CA ILE A 90 -24.82 -45.37 -6.88
C ILE A 90 -25.14 -43.91 -7.23
N ALA A 91 -24.23 -43.25 -7.95
CA ALA A 91 -24.42 -41.88 -8.41
C ALA A 91 -25.75 -41.74 -9.18
N GLY A 92 -26.61 -40.82 -8.75
CA GLY A 92 -27.95 -40.60 -9.31
C GLY A 92 -29.11 -41.35 -8.63
N ASP A 93 -28.86 -42.16 -7.60
CA ASP A 93 -29.94 -42.79 -6.82
C ASP A 93 -30.71 -41.80 -5.93
N ILE A 94 -32.02 -41.98 -5.80
CA ILE A 94 -32.84 -41.24 -4.82
C ILE A 94 -32.86 -41.98 -3.48
N LEU A 95 -31.97 -41.57 -2.58
CA LEU A 95 -31.85 -42.10 -1.22
C LEU A 95 -33.03 -41.66 -0.34
N LYS A 96 -33.73 -42.62 0.28
CA LYS A 96 -34.78 -42.39 1.28
C LYS A 96 -34.19 -42.49 2.69
N ILE A 97 -34.45 -41.50 3.52
CA ILE A 97 -33.88 -41.34 4.87
C ILE A 97 -35.04 -41.30 5.88
N ASN A 98 -35.19 -42.33 6.72
CA ASN A 98 -36.32 -42.47 7.64
C ASN A 98 -35.85 -42.46 9.11
N THR A 99 -36.43 -41.58 9.92
CA THR A 99 -35.99 -41.26 11.30
C THR A 99 -37.09 -41.55 12.32
N THR A 100 -36.74 -42.08 13.49
CA THR A 100 -37.68 -42.41 14.60
C THR A 100 -37.51 -41.45 15.78
N ILE A 101 -38.61 -41.05 16.43
CA ILE A 101 -38.70 -39.92 17.39
C ILE A 101 -39.53 -40.30 18.64
N ILE A 102 -39.25 -39.65 19.78
CA ILE A 102 -40.03 -39.68 21.04
C ILE A 102 -40.47 -38.25 21.40
N ASN A 103 -41.71 -38.10 21.90
CA ASN A 103 -42.32 -36.83 22.32
C ASN A 103 -43.20 -37.12 23.55
N THR A 104 -42.88 -36.54 24.73
CA THR A 104 -43.51 -36.97 26.00
C THR A 104 -44.91 -36.40 26.24
N ASP A 105 -45.21 -35.20 25.71
CA ASP A 105 -46.48 -34.49 25.93
C ASP A 105 -47.22 -34.08 24.63
N TYR A 106 -46.87 -34.74 23.51
CA TYR A 106 -47.60 -34.68 22.23
C TYR A 106 -47.67 -33.28 21.58
N VAL A 107 -46.59 -32.50 21.64
CA VAL A 107 -46.49 -31.16 21.03
C VAL A 107 -46.05 -31.25 19.56
N ASP A 108 -46.64 -30.45 18.65
CA ASP A 108 -46.21 -30.37 17.25
C ASP A 108 -44.83 -29.69 17.12
N PHE A 109 -43.95 -30.17 16.23
CA PHE A 109 -42.60 -29.62 16.03
C PHE A 109 -42.11 -29.69 14.57
N ILE A 110 -40.92 -29.14 14.33
CA ILE A 110 -40.22 -29.12 13.04
C ILE A 110 -39.03 -30.09 13.05
N ALA A 111 -38.79 -30.77 11.93
CA ALA A 111 -37.59 -31.59 11.71
C ALA A 111 -36.84 -31.18 10.44
N GLU A 112 -35.50 -31.17 10.48
CA GLU A 112 -34.63 -30.76 9.37
C GLU A 112 -33.55 -31.79 9.04
N LEU A 113 -33.23 -31.93 7.75
CA LEU A 113 -32.19 -32.80 7.19
C LEU A 113 -31.03 -31.97 6.66
N TYR A 114 -29.81 -32.35 7.04
CA TYR A 114 -28.54 -31.85 6.50
C TYR A 114 -27.73 -32.98 5.86
N VAL A 115 -27.03 -32.66 4.77
CA VAL A 115 -25.99 -33.50 4.14
C VAL A 115 -24.71 -32.68 4.06
N ASP A 116 -23.62 -33.20 4.64
CA ASP A 116 -22.33 -32.51 4.77
C ASP A 116 -22.45 -31.08 5.34
N GLY A 117 -23.35 -30.90 6.32
CA GLY A 117 -23.65 -29.60 6.94
C GLY A 117 -24.54 -28.66 6.12
N THR A 118 -24.94 -29.03 4.90
CA THR A 118 -25.87 -28.26 4.06
C THR A 118 -27.30 -28.73 4.25
N GLN A 119 -28.23 -27.83 4.55
CA GLN A 119 -29.65 -28.17 4.71
C GLN A 119 -30.26 -28.61 3.37
N ILE A 120 -30.84 -29.81 3.32
CA ILE A 120 -31.45 -30.40 2.11
C ILE A 120 -32.98 -30.35 2.18
N ALA A 121 -33.57 -30.52 3.37
CA ALA A 121 -35.03 -30.53 3.53
C ALA A 121 -35.49 -30.14 4.96
N LYS A 122 -36.74 -29.67 5.07
CA LYS A 122 -37.46 -29.33 6.30
C LYS A 122 -38.86 -29.95 6.23
N SER A 123 -39.37 -30.47 7.34
CA SER A 123 -40.71 -31.07 7.43
C SER A 123 -41.36 -30.71 8.77
N SER A 124 -42.69 -30.60 8.77
CA SER A 124 -43.48 -30.48 10.00
C SER A 124 -43.87 -31.87 10.47
N VAL A 125 -43.80 -32.12 11.78
CA VAL A 125 -44.13 -33.40 12.40
C VAL A 125 -45.21 -33.15 13.43
N ASN A 126 -46.36 -33.83 13.30
CA ASN A 126 -47.47 -33.67 14.24
C ASN A 126 -47.11 -34.35 15.57
N GLY A 127 -47.60 -33.85 16.71
CA GLY A 127 -47.26 -34.36 18.05
C GLY A 127 -47.68 -35.81 18.34
N SER A 128 -48.42 -36.46 17.43
CA SER A 128 -48.74 -37.89 17.48
C SER A 128 -47.90 -38.77 16.53
N GLU A 129 -46.99 -38.18 15.76
CA GLU A 129 -46.11 -38.88 14.82
C GLU A 129 -44.75 -39.22 15.45
N ASN A 130 -44.39 -40.50 15.41
CA ASN A 130 -43.14 -41.01 15.99
C ASN A 130 -42.03 -41.19 14.93
N SER A 131 -42.17 -40.62 13.73
CA SER A 131 -41.19 -40.76 12.64
C SER A 131 -41.34 -39.73 11.52
N VAL A 132 -40.22 -39.39 10.84
CA VAL A 132 -40.18 -38.49 9.68
C VAL A 132 -39.33 -39.07 8.53
N LEU A 133 -39.73 -38.83 7.28
CA LEU A 133 -39.09 -39.34 6.06
C LEU A 133 -38.61 -38.21 5.14
N PHE A 134 -37.34 -38.28 4.73
CA PHE A 134 -36.72 -37.38 3.75
C PHE A 134 -36.22 -38.13 2.50
N LYS A 135 -35.86 -37.38 1.45
CA LYS A 135 -35.29 -37.87 0.18
C LYS A 135 -34.11 -37.00 -0.24
N TRP A 136 -33.05 -37.61 -0.76
CA TRP A 136 -31.84 -36.93 -1.28
C TRP A 136 -31.39 -37.60 -2.59
N ASN A 137 -30.75 -36.83 -3.48
CA ASN A 137 -30.22 -37.34 -4.75
C ASN A 137 -28.71 -37.60 -4.59
N ALA A 138 -28.28 -38.85 -4.71
CA ALA A 138 -26.96 -39.29 -4.29
C ALA A 138 -25.86 -38.87 -5.29
N THR A 139 -24.89 -38.10 -4.81
CA THR A 139 -23.65 -37.77 -5.54
C THR A 139 -22.51 -38.72 -5.15
N PRO A 140 -21.55 -39.04 -6.05
CA PRO A 140 -20.45 -39.94 -5.74
C PRO A 140 -19.43 -39.31 -4.78
N SER A 141 -19.49 -39.71 -3.51
CA SER A 141 -18.48 -39.46 -2.47
C SER A 141 -18.78 -40.33 -1.23
N LEU A 142 -18.02 -40.11 -0.15
CA LEU A 142 -18.47 -40.34 1.23
C LEU A 142 -19.22 -39.07 1.70
N HIS A 143 -20.37 -39.25 2.35
CA HIS A 143 -21.28 -38.18 2.81
C HIS A 143 -21.77 -38.42 4.24
N ASN A 144 -21.99 -37.35 5.01
CA ASN A 144 -22.57 -37.38 6.35
C ASN A 144 -24.02 -36.84 6.36
N ILE A 145 -24.95 -37.62 6.89
CA ILE A 145 -26.38 -37.30 7.02
C ILE A 145 -26.67 -36.89 8.47
N THR A 146 -27.30 -35.74 8.71
CA THR A 146 -27.67 -35.27 10.07
C THR A 146 -29.13 -34.83 10.14
N ILE A 147 -29.84 -35.16 11.22
CA ILE A 147 -31.23 -34.79 11.49
C ILE A 147 -31.33 -34.01 12.81
N VAL A 148 -32.16 -32.96 12.83
CA VAL A 148 -32.44 -32.09 13.99
C VAL A 148 -33.95 -31.96 14.20
N LEU A 149 -34.44 -32.03 15.45
CA LEU A 149 -35.82 -31.68 15.84
C LEU A 149 -35.84 -30.35 16.60
N ASP A 150 -36.97 -29.63 16.53
CA ASP A 150 -37.14 -28.24 17.00
C ASP A 150 -35.88 -27.37 16.82
N PRO A 151 -35.40 -27.18 15.57
CA PRO A 151 -34.19 -26.41 15.28
C PRO A 151 -34.30 -24.91 15.66
N GLU A 152 -35.49 -24.45 16.05
CA GLU A 152 -35.76 -23.09 16.52
C GLU A 152 -35.87 -23.00 18.05
N ASN A 153 -35.76 -24.14 18.76
CA ASN A 153 -35.76 -24.29 20.23
C ASN A 153 -36.94 -23.58 20.92
N ILE A 154 -38.13 -23.67 20.31
CA ILE A 154 -39.35 -22.96 20.74
C ILE A 154 -40.01 -23.67 21.92
N ILE A 155 -39.89 -25.00 21.99
CA ILE A 155 -40.40 -25.83 23.08
C ILE A 155 -39.33 -25.86 24.19
N SER A 156 -39.74 -25.68 25.45
CA SER A 156 -38.80 -25.68 26.58
C SER A 156 -38.81 -27.01 27.30
N GLU A 157 -37.69 -27.71 27.24
CA GLU A 157 -37.55 -29.11 27.61
C GLU A 157 -36.74 -29.30 28.91
N TYR A 158 -36.73 -30.52 29.42
CA TYR A 158 -35.96 -31.00 30.56
C TYR A 158 -34.53 -31.34 30.11
N ASN A 159 -34.36 -31.84 28.89
CA ASN A 159 -33.07 -32.13 28.29
C ASN A 159 -33.00 -31.76 26.79
N GLU A 160 -32.72 -30.49 26.49
CA GLU A 160 -32.52 -29.90 25.15
C GLU A 160 -31.40 -30.54 24.27
N SER A 161 -30.80 -31.68 24.64
CA SER A 161 -29.55 -32.22 24.04
C SER A 161 -29.70 -33.55 23.29
N ASN A 162 -30.89 -34.15 23.30
CA ASN A 162 -31.21 -35.48 22.73
C ASN A 162 -32.04 -35.40 21.43
N ASN A 163 -32.16 -34.21 20.83
CA ASN A 163 -32.96 -33.89 19.64
C ASN A 163 -32.15 -33.85 18.31
N ILE A 164 -30.90 -34.37 18.29
CA ILE A 164 -30.00 -34.39 17.11
C ILE A 164 -29.35 -35.78 16.92
N LEU A 165 -29.21 -36.26 15.66
CA LEU A 165 -28.52 -37.52 15.32
C LEU A 165 -27.88 -37.50 13.92
N SER A 166 -26.73 -38.18 13.72
CA SER A 166 -25.96 -38.21 12.46
C SER A 166 -25.53 -39.63 12.02
N LYS A 167 -25.26 -39.84 10.72
CA LYS A 167 -24.88 -41.12 10.09
C LYS A 167 -24.15 -40.96 8.75
N ASP A 168 -23.10 -41.73 8.47
CA ASP A 168 -22.34 -41.70 7.21
C ASP A 168 -22.88 -42.67 6.13
N ILE A 169 -22.63 -42.36 4.84
CA ILE A 169 -22.98 -43.18 3.67
C ILE A 169 -21.98 -42.98 2.50
N THR A 170 -21.69 -44.02 1.72
CA THR A 170 -20.80 -43.98 0.53
C THR A 170 -21.60 -44.24 -0.74
N VAL A 171 -21.29 -43.52 -1.82
CA VAL A 171 -21.95 -43.59 -3.13
C VAL A 171 -20.93 -43.96 -4.22
N TYR A 172 -21.23 -44.94 -5.10
CA TYR A 172 -20.28 -45.47 -6.10
C TYR A 172 -20.49 -44.97 -7.55
N ALA A 173 -19.41 -44.97 -8.35
CA ALA A 173 -19.36 -44.51 -9.76
C ALA A 173 -18.36 -45.36 -10.63
N PRO A 174 -18.41 -45.26 -11.98
CA PRO A 174 -17.39 -45.74 -12.92
C PRO A 174 -16.12 -44.86 -12.96
N ASP A 175 -15.06 -45.32 -13.66
CA ASP A 175 -13.79 -44.59 -13.88
C ASP A 175 -13.15 -45.05 -15.20
N LEU A 176 -13.37 -44.32 -16.30
CA LEU A 176 -13.02 -44.71 -17.66
C LEU A 176 -11.67 -44.13 -18.11
N THR A 177 -10.72 -44.98 -18.50
CA THR A 177 -9.39 -44.54 -18.93
C THR A 177 -8.94 -45.11 -20.28
N LEU A 178 -8.05 -44.39 -20.95
CA LEU A 178 -7.41 -44.83 -22.20
C LEU A 178 -5.98 -45.32 -21.96
N GLU A 179 -5.68 -46.56 -22.37
CA GLU A 179 -4.34 -47.15 -22.24
C GLU A 179 -3.45 -46.81 -23.45
N LYS A 180 -3.96 -46.98 -24.68
CA LYS A 180 -3.18 -46.79 -25.91
C LYS A 180 -4.03 -46.55 -27.15
N ILE A 181 -3.42 -45.85 -28.12
CA ILE A 181 -3.91 -45.67 -29.49
C ILE A 181 -2.96 -46.39 -30.48
N THR A 182 -3.51 -47.02 -31.50
CA THR A 182 -2.78 -47.72 -32.57
C THR A 182 -3.35 -47.36 -33.95
N PHE A 183 -2.48 -47.37 -34.97
CA PHE A 183 -2.83 -47.04 -36.35
C PHE A 183 -2.44 -48.22 -37.25
N ASN A 184 -3.35 -48.65 -38.12
CA ASN A 184 -3.12 -49.70 -39.09
C ASN A 184 -3.50 -49.19 -40.49
N TYR A 185 -2.55 -49.17 -41.42
CA TYR A 185 -2.70 -48.66 -42.78
C TYR A 185 -1.89 -49.48 -43.78
N SER A 186 -2.28 -49.41 -45.06
CA SER A 186 -1.56 -49.99 -46.19
C SER A 186 -1.81 -49.08 -47.41
N PRO A 187 -0.78 -48.60 -48.14
CA PRO A 187 0.64 -48.97 -48.06
C PRO A 187 1.37 -48.49 -46.80
N LEU A 188 2.64 -48.90 -46.64
CA LEU A 188 3.48 -48.67 -45.45
C LEU A 188 3.72 -47.18 -45.12
N ASN A 189 3.44 -46.26 -46.05
CA ASN A 189 3.35 -44.84 -45.78
C ASN A 189 2.03 -44.30 -46.34
N PRO A 190 1.12 -43.77 -45.51
CA PRO A 190 -0.12 -43.18 -45.99
C PRO A 190 0.14 -41.83 -46.67
N SER A 191 -0.60 -41.60 -47.75
CA SER A 191 -0.69 -40.34 -48.47
C SER A 191 -2.13 -39.83 -48.48
N ARG A 192 -2.35 -38.62 -48.99
CA ARG A 192 -3.68 -37.99 -49.06
C ARG A 192 -4.71 -38.95 -49.67
N SER A 193 -5.82 -39.18 -48.96
CA SER A 193 -6.93 -40.11 -49.27
C SER A 193 -6.71 -41.60 -48.96
N ASP A 194 -5.54 -42.03 -48.46
CA ASP A 194 -5.35 -43.41 -47.99
C ASP A 194 -6.13 -43.66 -46.68
N LEU A 195 -6.66 -44.89 -46.53
CA LEU A 195 -7.53 -45.26 -45.41
C LEU A 195 -6.74 -45.85 -44.24
N ILE A 196 -6.93 -45.24 -43.07
CA ILE A 196 -6.19 -45.52 -41.84
C ILE A 196 -7.17 -45.99 -40.76
N ASN A 197 -6.95 -47.18 -40.20
CA ASN A 197 -7.75 -47.69 -39.09
C ASN A 197 -7.11 -47.29 -37.75
N ILE A 198 -7.85 -46.57 -36.93
CA ILE A 198 -7.46 -46.11 -35.59
C ILE A 198 -8.12 -47.01 -34.56
N SER A 199 -7.34 -47.62 -33.67
CA SER A 199 -7.86 -48.44 -32.56
C SER A 199 -7.42 -47.90 -31.20
N ALA A 200 -8.38 -47.81 -30.26
CA ALA A 200 -8.19 -47.29 -28.91
C ALA A 200 -8.58 -48.33 -27.86
N MET A 201 -7.70 -48.52 -26.86
CA MET A 201 -7.89 -49.46 -25.77
C MET A 201 -8.37 -48.74 -24.51
N VAL A 202 -9.54 -49.15 -24.00
CA VAL A 202 -10.29 -48.52 -22.91
C VAL A 202 -10.33 -49.44 -21.69
N ILE A 203 -10.27 -48.86 -20.49
CA ILE A 203 -10.34 -49.55 -19.19
C ILE A 203 -11.46 -48.89 -18.36
N ASN A 204 -12.15 -49.65 -17.51
CA ASN A 204 -12.97 -49.10 -16.43
C ASN A 204 -12.39 -49.54 -15.08
N ASN A 205 -11.77 -48.64 -14.32
CA ASN A 205 -11.18 -48.91 -13.01
C ASN A 205 -12.23 -48.85 -11.87
N GLY A 206 -13.42 -48.32 -12.16
CA GLY A 206 -14.49 -48.09 -11.20
C GLY A 206 -15.22 -49.37 -10.79
N LYS A 207 -16.02 -49.25 -9.72
CA LYS A 207 -16.80 -50.39 -9.17
C LYS A 207 -18.14 -50.62 -9.86
N VAL A 208 -18.55 -49.70 -10.74
CA VAL A 208 -19.82 -49.74 -11.48
C VAL A 208 -19.52 -49.86 -12.98
N GLY A 209 -20.24 -50.74 -13.68
CA GLY A 209 -20.20 -50.82 -15.14
C GLY A 209 -21.07 -49.74 -15.78
N THR A 210 -20.67 -49.22 -16.95
CA THR A 210 -21.39 -48.11 -17.59
C THR A 210 -21.41 -48.21 -19.12
N ASN A 211 -22.36 -47.48 -19.73
CA ASN A 211 -22.39 -47.17 -21.16
C ASN A 211 -21.78 -45.79 -21.35
N PHE A 212 -20.95 -45.61 -22.38
CA PHE A 212 -20.26 -44.35 -22.66
C PHE A 212 -20.17 -44.09 -24.16
N THR A 213 -19.89 -42.84 -24.54
CA THR A 213 -19.52 -42.49 -25.92
C THR A 213 -18.01 -42.37 -26.04
N ILE A 214 -17.43 -42.75 -27.18
CA ILE A 214 -16.02 -42.53 -27.50
C ILE A 214 -15.91 -41.72 -28.78
N GLY A 215 -15.26 -40.56 -28.69
CA GLY A 215 -15.03 -39.64 -29.80
C GLY A 215 -13.60 -39.72 -30.30
N PHE A 216 -13.43 -39.79 -31.62
CA PHE A 216 -12.16 -39.70 -32.31
C PHE A 216 -12.09 -38.34 -33.02
N TYR A 217 -11.05 -37.58 -32.76
CA TYR A 217 -10.87 -36.22 -33.24
C TYR A 217 -9.49 -36.03 -33.82
N GLU A 218 -9.40 -35.22 -34.86
CA GLU A 218 -8.14 -34.63 -35.28
C GLU A 218 -7.90 -33.38 -34.43
N ARG A 219 -6.99 -33.45 -33.45
CA ARG A 219 -6.78 -32.40 -32.46
C ARG A 219 -5.38 -32.53 -31.86
N GLY A 220 -4.74 -31.41 -31.57
CA GLY A 220 -3.43 -31.45 -30.93
C GLY A 220 -2.87 -30.09 -30.53
N ILE A 221 -1.78 -30.14 -29.79
CA ILE A 221 -0.88 -29.00 -29.56
C ILE A 221 0.32 -29.20 -30.48
N ILE A 222 0.62 -28.20 -31.30
CA ILE A 222 1.80 -28.13 -32.17
C ILE A 222 2.78 -27.14 -31.54
N ASN A 223 4.02 -27.57 -31.29
CA ASN A 223 5.11 -26.65 -30.96
C ASN A 223 5.45 -25.84 -32.23
N TYR A 224 5.38 -24.51 -32.14
CA TYR A 224 5.47 -23.61 -33.28
C TYR A 224 6.00 -22.27 -32.83
N THR A 225 7.24 -21.93 -33.21
CA THR A 225 7.88 -20.67 -32.83
C THR A 225 7.60 -19.60 -33.88
N LEU A 226 6.84 -18.59 -33.51
CA LEU A 226 6.65 -17.36 -34.27
C LEU A 226 6.86 -16.16 -33.34
N GLU A 227 7.86 -15.34 -33.65
CA GLU A 227 8.28 -14.23 -32.82
C GLU A 227 8.24 -12.94 -33.64
N SER A 228 7.59 -11.90 -33.12
CA SER A 228 7.48 -10.62 -33.81
C SER A 228 8.80 -9.85 -33.76
N TYR A 229 9.08 -9.02 -34.76
CA TYR A 229 10.19 -8.07 -34.69
C TYR A 229 10.09 -7.18 -33.44
N HIS A 230 11.14 -7.20 -32.61
CA HIS A 230 11.18 -6.49 -31.34
C HIS A 230 11.56 -5.02 -31.48
N ASN A 231 11.15 -4.22 -30.50
CA ASN A 231 11.61 -2.85 -30.25
C ASN A 231 11.47 -1.93 -31.48
N LYS A 232 10.43 -2.15 -32.29
CA LYS A 232 10.07 -1.24 -33.40
C LYS A 232 9.04 -0.22 -32.91
N THR A 233 9.29 1.05 -33.16
CA THR A 233 8.30 2.14 -32.99
C THR A 233 7.58 2.41 -34.31
N ASN A 234 6.34 2.92 -34.23
CA ASN A 234 5.51 3.26 -35.40
C ASN A 234 5.42 2.14 -36.46
N TYR A 235 5.39 0.88 -36.01
CA TYR A 235 5.44 -0.31 -36.84
C TYR A 235 4.08 -1.01 -36.86
N ASN A 236 3.57 -1.36 -38.04
CA ASN A 236 2.36 -2.16 -38.18
C ASN A 236 2.62 -3.36 -39.11
N TYR A 237 2.39 -4.57 -38.61
CA TYR A 237 2.56 -5.81 -39.38
C TYR A 237 1.60 -6.89 -38.90
N THR A 238 1.07 -7.67 -39.84
CA THR A 238 0.19 -8.81 -39.55
C THR A 238 0.91 -10.11 -39.83
N TYR A 239 1.08 -10.92 -38.79
CA TYR A 239 1.62 -12.27 -38.89
C TYR A 239 0.47 -13.27 -39.05
N THR A 240 0.71 -14.40 -39.70
CA THR A 240 -0.34 -15.39 -39.99
C THR A 240 0.08 -16.76 -39.48
N ILE A 241 -0.85 -17.48 -38.84
CA ILE A 241 -0.71 -18.90 -38.49
C ILE A 241 -1.88 -19.64 -39.12
N THR A 242 -1.58 -20.61 -39.98
CA THR A 242 -2.57 -21.48 -40.62
C THR A 242 -2.35 -22.93 -40.19
N HIS A 243 -3.43 -23.61 -39.82
CA HIS A 243 -3.45 -25.07 -39.67
C HIS A 243 -4.60 -25.62 -40.53
N PRO A 244 -4.32 -26.24 -41.69
CA PRO A 244 -5.35 -26.64 -42.66
C PRO A 244 -6.48 -27.46 -42.02
N ASN A 245 -7.72 -27.25 -42.45
CA ASN A 245 -8.92 -27.95 -41.97
C ASN A 245 -9.18 -27.90 -40.44
N ALA A 246 -8.47 -27.05 -39.67
CA ALA A 246 -8.87 -26.78 -38.30
C ALA A 246 -10.23 -26.06 -38.28
N ASN A 247 -11.18 -26.55 -37.48
CA ASN A 247 -12.43 -25.85 -37.18
C ASN A 247 -12.19 -24.67 -36.24
N TRP A 248 -11.15 -24.76 -35.42
CA TRP A 248 -10.65 -23.66 -34.61
C TRP A 248 -9.18 -23.86 -34.24
N ILE A 249 -8.51 -22.73 -34.01
CA ILE A 249 -7.15 -22.62 -33.50
C ILE A 249 -7.18 -21.84 -32.17
N LYS A 250 -6.26 -22.14 -31.26
CA LYS A 250 -5.89 -21.28 -30.12
C LYS A 250 -4.38 -21.08 -30.15
N LEU A 251 -3.93 -19.85 -29.98
CA LEU A 251 -2.50 -19.54 -29.92
C LEU A 251 -2.03 -19.52 -28.48
N HIS A 252 -0.80 -19.96 -28.23
CA HIS A 252 -0.13 -19.77 -26.96
C HIS A 252 0.92 -18.68 -27.09
N PHE A 253 0.94 -17.72 -26.16
CA PHE A 253 2.02 -16.74 -26.07
C PHE A 253 2.92 -17.07 -24.89
N ALA A 254 4.13 -17.60 -25.18
CA ALA A 254 5.23 -17.65 -24.22
C ALA A 254 5.56 -16.25 -23.67
N LYS A 255 5.46 -15.21 -24.52
CA LYS A 255 5.57 -13.81 -24.09
C LYS A 255 4.69 -12.90 -24.96
N LEU A 256 4.01 -11.92 -24.35
CA LEU A 256 3.34 -10.81 -25.03
C LEU A 256 3.51 -9.53 -24.19
N GLU A 257 4.10 -8.49 -24.78
CA GLU A 257 4.41 -7.20 -24.12
C GLU A 257 3.94 -6.05 -25.01
N VAL A 258 3.00 -5.24 -24.51
CA VAL A 258 2.47 -4.05 -25.19
C VAL A 258 2.65 -2.81 -24.31
N ARG A 259 3.20 -1.74 -24.89
CA ARG A 259 3.42 -0.44 -24.21
C ARG A 259 2.40 0.61 -24.64
N LEU A 260 2.45 1.79 -24.02
CA LEU A 260 1.55 2.90 -24.32
C LEU A 260 1.54 3.19 -25.84
N GLY A 261 0.34 3.20 -26.44
CA GLY A 261 0.16 3.37 -27.89
C GLY A 261 0.33 2.10 -28.74
N SER A 262 0.79 0.98 -28.17
CA SER A 262 0.89 -0.31 -28.87
C SER A 262 -0.29 -1.22 -28.60
N ILE A 263 -0.65 -2.06 -29.57
CA ILE A 263 -1.75 -3.03 -29.53
C ILE A 263 -1.40 -4.29 -30.32
N VAL A 264 -1.78 -5.45 -29.78
CA VAL A 264 -1.83 -6.72 -30.52
C VAL A 264 -3.29 -7.10 -30.72
N LYS A 265 -3.71 -7.40 -31.95
CA LYS A 265 -5.07 -7.84 -32.27
C LYS A 265 -5.04 -9.20 -32.96
N ILE A 266 -6.02 -10.04 -32.66
CA ILE A 266 -6.13 -11.39 -33.17
C ILE A 266 -7.45 -11.55 -33.90
N TYR A 267 -7.38 -11.98 -35.15
CA TYR A 267 -8.55 -12.18 -36.01
C TYR A 267 -8.65 -13.62 -36.49
N ASP A 268 -9.89 -14.04 -36.79
CA ASP A 268 -10.19 -15.29 -37.48
C ASP A 268 -9.97 -15.19 -39.01
N LYS A 269 -10.16 -16.31 -39.73
CA LYS A 269 -10.03 -16.38 -41.19
C LYS A 269 -10.85 -15.32 -41.93
N ASN A 270 -11.99 -14.89 -41.38
CA ASN A 270 -12.88 -13.90 -41.98
C ASN A 270 -12.51 -12.45 -41.58
N HIS A 271 -11.34 -12.25 -40.96
CA HIS A 271 -10.91 -11.00 -40.33
C HIS A 271 -11.87 -10.50 -39.22
N THR A 272 -12.62 -11.39 -38.58
CA THR A 272 -13.43 -11.05 -37.39
C THR A 272 -12.50 -10.96 -36.18
N LEU A 273 -12.56 -9.85 -35.44
CA LEU A 273 -11.74 -9.65 -34.25
C LEU A 273 -12.17 -10.62 -33.14
N VAL A 274 -11.29 -11.55 -32.77
CA VAL A 274 -11.51 -12.55 -31.71
C VAL A 274 -11.09 -12.00 -30.34
N GLU A 275 -9.92 -11.39 -30.29
CA GLU A 275 -9.28 -10.94 -29.06
C GLU A 275 -8.26 -9.83 -29.35
N TYR A 276 -7.95 -8.98 -28.37
CA TYR A 276 -6.89 -7.99 -28.49
C TYR A 276 -6.31 -7.59 -27.13
N TYR A 277 -5.06 -7.15 -27.14
CA TYR A 277 -4.29 -6.73 -25.98
C TYR A 277 -3.76 -5.32 -26.21
N ASP A 278 -4.26 -4.35 -25.44
CA ASP A 278 -3.75 -2.98 -25.39
C ASP A 278 -3.32 -2.59 -23.96
N TYR A 279 -2.52 -1.54 -23.88
CA TYR A 279 -1.96 -1.00 -22.62
C TYR A 279 -3.02 -0.48 -21.62
N THR A 280 -4.14 0.06 -22.12
CA THR A 280 -5.15 0.76 -21.33
C THR A 280 -6.17 -0.18 -20.67
N LYS A 281 -6.50 -1.27 -21.34
CA LYS A 281 -7.65 -2.12 -21.01
C LYS A 281 -7.28 -3.33 -20.15
N THR A 282 -6.04 -3.78 -20.23
CA THR A 282 -5.62 -5.08 -19.68
C THR A 282 -4.86 -5.00 -18.35
N LYS A 283 -4.33 -3.82 -17.97
CA LYS A 283 -3.53 -3.54 -16.74
C LYS A 283 -2.26 -4.37 -16.52
N ALA A 284 -2.04 -5.46 -17.25
CA ALA A 284 -0.80 -6.23 -17.24
C ALA A 284 0.03 -5.86 -18.46
N GLN A 285 1.22 -5.28 -18.24
CA GLN A 285 2.12 -4.83 -19.30
C GLN A 285 2.90 -5.99 -19.95
N ASN A 286 2.89 -7.16 -19.32
CA ASN A 286 3.53 -8.38 -19.77
C ASN A 286 2.61 -9.58 -19.47
N PHE A 287 2.38 -10.41 -20.48
CA PHE A 287 1.78 -11.73 -20.36
C PHE A 287 2.82 -12.79 -20.72
N SER A 288 2.73 -13.93 -20.06
CA SER A 288 3.53 -15.12 -20.32
C SER A 288 2.67 -16.34 -19.99
N ASP A 289 2.81 -17.41 -20.78
CA ASP A 289 2.07 -18.67 -20.60
C ASP A 289 0.53 -18.49 -20.72
N ILE A 290 0.08 -17.68 -21.68
CA ILE A 290 -1.34 -17.42 -21.95
C ILE A 290 -1.83 -18.08 -23.24
N TRP A 291 -3.06 -18.58 -23.21
CA TRP A 291 -3.79 -19.07 -24.39
C TRP A 291 -4.85 -18.06 -24.83
N THR A 292 -5.02 -17.91 -26.14
CA THR A 292 -6.15 -17.16 -26.71
C THR A 292 -7.47 -17.90 -26.53
N LYS A 293 -8.57 -17.19 -26.73
CA LYS A 293 -9.86 -17.80 -27.11
C LYS A 293 -9.74 -18.62 -28.40
N LYS A 294 -10.74 -19.46 -28.66
CA LYS A 294 -10.88 -20.19 -29.94
C LYS A 294 -11.09 -19.19 -31.08
N ILE A 295 -10.14 -19.17 -31.99
CA ILE A 295 -10.16 -18.48 -33.28
C ILE A 295 -10.83 -19.45 -34.25
N LEU A 296 -11.91 -19.03 -34.92
CA LEU A 296 -12.69 -19.94 -35.77
C LEU A 296 -12.05 -20.13 -37.14
N GLY A 297 -12.10 -21.36 -37.65
CA GLY A 297 -11.46 -21.76 -38.88
C GLY A 297 -9.97 -22.12 -38.74
N ASP A 298 -9.34 -22.25 -39.89
CA ASP A 298 -8.01 -22.79 -40.15
C ASP A 298 -6.91 -21.73 -40.20
N THR A 299 -7.24 -20.44 -40.06
CA THR A 299 -6.27 -19.33 -40.08
C THR A 299 -6.51 -18.35 -38.94
N ALA A 300 -5.42 -17.96 -38.30
CA ALA A 300 -5.33 -16.91 -37.29
C ALA A 300 -4.40 -15.78 -37.77
N TYR A 301 -4.88 -14.55 -37.74
CA TYR A 301 -4.08 -13.35 -38.03
C TYR A 301 -3.74 -12.61 -36.74
N ILE A 302 -2.48 -12.19 -36.60
CA ILE A 302 -1.95 -11.47 -35.43
C ILE A 302 -1.39 -10.12 -35.91
N GLU A 303 -2.16 -9.05 -35.76
CA GLU A 303 -1.74 -7.68 -36.07
C GLU A 303 -0.99 -7.10 -34.87
N LEU A 304 0.29 -6.75 -35.03
CA LEU A 304 1.05 -5.93 -34.09
C LEU A 304 1.14 -4.51 -34.65
N ALA A 305 0.57 -3.53 -33.94
CA ALA A 305 0.74 -2.11 -34.22
C ALA A 305 1.40 -1.43 -33.01
N THR A 306 2.52 -0.74 -33.23
CA THR A 306 3.28 -0.04 -32.17
C THR A 306 3.22 1.47 -32.34
N GLY A 307 3.24 2.20 -31.22
CA GLY A 307 3.27 3.67 -31.19
C GLY A 307 4.70 4.21 -31.02
N ASP A 308 4.80 5.37 -30.38
CA ASP A 308 6.07 6.08 -30.13
C ASP A 308 7.01 5.40 -29.12
N TYR A 309 6.54 4.34 -28.44
CA TYR A 309 7.31 3.60 -27.44
C TYR A 309 7.62 2.18 -27.91
N GLU A 310 8.89 1.78 -27.81
CA GLU A 310 9.33 0.42 -28.11
C GLU A 310 8.56 -0.61 -27.27
N SER A 311 7.98 -1.60 -27.95
CA SER A 311 7.43 -2.80 -27.32
C SER A 311 8.10 -4.04 -27.90
N TYR A 312 8.25 -5.07 -27.06
CA TYR A 312 8.81 -6.35 -27.51
C TYR A 312 7.85 -7.09 -28.45
N GLY A 313 6.54 -6.81 -28.40
CA GLY A 313 5.53 -7.44 -29.25
C GLY A 313 5.09 -8.77 -28.66
N PHE A 314 5.27 -9.87 -29.39
CA PHE A 314 4.86 -11.20 -28.94
C PHE A 314 5.80 -12.32 -29.41
N LYS A 315 5.72 -13.45 -28.71
CA LYS A 315 6.30 -14.74 -29.08
C LYS A 315 5.27 -15.84 -28.85
N VAL A 316 4.83 -16.45 -29.95
CA VAL A 316 4.12 -17.73 -29.97
C VAL A 316 5.15 -18.85 -29.96
N ASP A 317 4.97 -19.85 -29.11
CA ASP A 317 5.82 -21.05 -28.98
C ASP A 317 5.06 -22.35 -29.30
N LYS A 318 3.73 -22.31 -29.29
CA LYS A 318 2.84 -23.42 -29.65
C LYS A 318 1.44 -22.92 -29.98
N TYR A 319 0.66 -23.74 -30.68
CA TYR A 319 -0.77 -23.53 -30.84
C TYR A 319 -1.54 -24.86 -30.65
N GLU A 320 -2.80 -24.76 -30.24
CA GLU A 320 -3.74 -25.87 -30.15
C GLU A 320 -4.70 -25.74 -31.33
N TYR A 321 -5.00 -26.84 -32.01
CA TYR A 321 -5.99 -26.87 -33.08
C TYR A 321 -6.94 -28.05 -32.86
N SER A 322 -8.14 -27.95 -33.43
CA SER A 322 -9.05 -29.09 -33.59
C SER A 322 -9.68 -29.02 -34.98
N GLY A 323 -9.47 -30.06 -35.79
CA GLY A 323 -10.17 -30.31 -37.04
C GLY A 323 -11.57 -30.87 -36.81
N GLU A 324 -12.08 -31.59 -37.81
CA GLU A 324 -13.37 -32.26 -37.75
C GLU A 324 -13.35 -33.51 -36.85
N LYS A 325 -14.55 -33.91 -36.41
CA LYS A 325 -14.75 -35.15 -35.67
C LYS A 325 -14.65 -36.31 -36.66
N ILE A 326 -13.64 -37.17 -36.47
CA ILE A 326 -13.40 -38.34 -37.32
C ILE A 326 -14.53 -39.35 -37.17
N SER A 327 -14.89 -39.68 -35.92
CA SER A 327 -15.98 -40.61 -35.63
C SER A 327 -16.43 -40.48 -34.17
N GLU A 328 -17.60 -41.03 -33.87
CA GLU A 328 -18.12 -41.12 -32.50
C GLU A 328 -18.97 -42.38 -32.36
N VAL A 329 -18.70 -43.20 -31.35
CA VAL A 329 -19.28 -44.54 -31.19
C VAL A 329 -19.78 -44.73 -29.76
N SER A 330 -20.92 -45.37 -29.57
CA SER A 330 -21.40 -45.79 -28.24
C SER A 330 -20.85 -47.17 -27.89
N SER A 331 -20.41 -47.35 -26.63
CA SER A 331 -19.89 -48.62 -26.12
C SER A 331 -20.32 -48.86 -24.67
N ALA A 332 -20.02 -50.05 -24.15
CA ALA A 332 -20.36 -50.49 -22.80
C ALA A 332 -19.19 -51.25 -22.18
N ILE A 333 -18.92 -51.02 -20.89
CA ILE A 333 -17.80 -51.66 -20.20
C ILE A 333 -18.17 -51.99 -18.74
N ASN A 334 -17.97 -53.25 -18.37
CA ASN A 334 -18.16 -53.73 -17.00
C ASN A 334 -17.08 -53.14 -16.07
N SER A 335 -17.33 -53.15 -14.77
CA SER A 335 -16.33 -52.78 -13.76
C SER A 335 -15.05 -53.61 -13.90
N SER A 336 -13.90 -52.98 -13.66
CA SER A 336 -12.56 -53.59 -13.72
C SER A 336 -12.22 -54.32 -15.04
N SER A 337 -12.86 -53.94 -16.14
CA SER A 337 -12.73 -54.59 -17.46
C SER A 337 -12.00 -53.70 -18.49
N HIS A 338 -11.56 -54.30 -19.60
CA HIS A 338 -10.89 -53.61 -20.71
C HIS A 338 -11.62 -53.90 -22.03
N SER A 339 -11.62 -52.96 -22.98
CA SER A 339 -12.18 -53.12 -24.34
C SER A 339 -11.30 -52.44 -25.40
N ASN A 340 -11.49 -52.79 -26.68
CA ASN A 340 -10.76 -52.19 -27.81
C ASN A 340 -11.74 -51.78 -28.91
N ILE A 341 -11.70 -50.50 -29.31
CA ILE A 341 -12.68 -49.88 -30.23
C ILE A 341 -11.93 -49.33 -31.45
N THR A 342 -12.42 -49.59 -32.66
CA THR A 342 -11.74 -49.25 -33.92
C THR A 342 -12.63 -48.46 -34.86
N VAL A 343 -12.08 -47.43 -35.50
CA VAL A 343 -12.72 -46.60 -36.54
C VAL A 343 -11.78 -46.39 -37.74
N SER A 344 -12.31 -45.95 -38.88
CA SER A 344 -11.53 -45.63 -40.08
C SER A 344 -11.49 -44.12 -40.33
N TRP A 345 -10.36 -43.62 -40.85
CA TRP A 345 -10.09 -42.21 -41.15
C TRP A 345 -9.33 -42.09 -42.47
N ASN A 346 -9.61 -41.05 -43.25
CA ASN A 346 -8.88 -40.72 -44.48
C ASN A 346 -8.26 -39.32 -44.32
N ALA A 347 -6.94 -39.19 -44.51
CA ALA A 347 -6.26 -37.91 -44.38
C ALA A 347 -6.50 -37.00 -45.61
N THR A 348 -6.75 -35.72 -45.36
CA THR A 348 -7.21 -34.74 -46.38
C THR A 348 -6.10 -33.88 -46.99
N TYR A 349 -4.93 -33.78 -46.34
CA TYR A 349 -3.73 -33.04 -46.77
C TYR A 349 -2.46 -33.75 -46.27
N PRO A 350 -1.27 -33.47 -46.85
CA PRO A 350 0.00 -33.93 -46.30
C PRO A 350 0.40 -33.09 -45.07
N SER A 351 0.63 -33.71 -43.92
CA SER A 351 1.27 -33.08 -42.75
C SER A 351 1.47 -34.10 -41.59
N TRP A 352 1.88 -33.62 -40.41
CA TRP A 352 1.68 -34.31 -39.13
C TRP A 352 0.29 -34.05 -38.55
N HIS A 353 -0.53 -35.09 -38.50
CA HIS A 353 -1.85 -35.07 -37.87
C HIS A 353 -1.76 -35.66 -36.47
N ASN A 354 -2.49 -35.09 -35.50
CA ASN A 354 -2.54 -35.61 -34.15
C ASN A 354 -3.96 -36.13 -33.87
N ILE A 355 -4.06 -37.41 -33.50
CA ILE A 355 -5.34 -38.10 -33.31
C ILE A 355 -5.61 -38.18 -31.82
N THR A 356 -6.61 -37.43 -31.36
CA THR A 356 -7.09 -37.44 -29.99
C THR A 356 -8.30 -38.36 -29.88
N VAL A 357 -8.29 -39.23 -28.86
CA VAL A 357 -9.42 -40.08 -28.49
C VAL A 357 -9.89 -39.66 -27.11
N MET A 358 -11.20 -39.43 -26.98
CA MET A 358 -11.84 -39.01 -25.73
C MET A 358 -12.97 -39.98 -25.39
N LEU A 359 -13.01 -40.46 -24.16
CA LEU A 359 -14.18 -41.13 -23.60
C LEU A 359 -15.09 -40.07 -23.00
N ASP A 360 -16.39 -40.33 -23.10
CA ASP A 360 -17.49 -39.44 -22.78
C ASP A 360 -17.25 -37.94 -23.10
N PRO A 361 -17.01 -37.57 -24.37
CA PRO A 361 -16.76 -36.19 -24.78
C PRO A 361 -17.94 -35.22 -24.54
N ARG A 362 -19.10 -35.70 -24.04
CA ARG A 362 -20.24 -34.88 -23.61
C ARG A 362 -20.38 -34.74 -22.10
N ASN A 363 -19.59 -35.47 -21.30
CA ASN A 363 -19.68 -35.50 -19.83
C ASN A 363 -21.08 -35.93 -19.33
N GLU A 364 -21.71 -36.91 -20.01
CA GLU A 364 -23.03 -37.47 -19.69
C GLU A 364 -22.98 -38.57 -18.61
N VAL A 365 -21.81 -39.17 -18.39
CA VAL A 365 -21.51 -40.17 -17.35
C VAL A 365 -20.75 -39.47 -16.23
N GLN A 366 -21.19 -39.67 -14.98
CA GLN A 366 -20.46 -39.15 -13.83
C GLN A 366 -19.39 -40.15 -13.38
N GLU A 367 -18.13 -39.76 -13.48
CA GLU A 367 -16.96 -40.58 -13.20
C GLU A 367 -16.37 -40.29 -11.81
N SER A 368 -15.63 -41.23 -11.21
CA SER A 368 -14.83 -40.92 -10.01
C SER A 368 -13.54 -40.15 -10.32
N ALA A 369 -13.13 -40.09 -11.59
CA ALA A 369 -12.06 -39.26 -12.10
C ALA A 369 -12.39 -38.81 -13.52
N GLU A 370 -12.62 -37.51 -13.72
CA GLU A 370 -13.08 -36.93 -15.00
C GLU A 370 -11.90 -36.47 -15.91
N ASN A 371 -10.64 -36.73 -15.52
CA ASN A 371 -9.44 -36.13 -16.12
C ASN A 371 -8.45 -37.12 -16.76
N ASN A 372 -8.80 -38.41 -16.78
CA ASN A 372 -7.97 -39.54 -17.24
C ASN A 372 -8.57 -40.25 -18.48
N ASN A 373 -9.64 -39.70 -19.04
CA ASN A 373 -10.46 -40.23 -20.13
C ASN A 373 -10.03 -39.75 -21.55
N ASN A 374 -8.84 -39.16 -21.70
CA ASN A 374 -8.36 -38.56 -22.96
C ASN A 374 -6.89 -38.94 -23.28
N LEU A 375 -6.60 -39.32 -24.53
CA LEU A 375 -5.25 -39.64 -25.01
C LEU A 375 -5.04 -39.16 -26.45
N SER A 376 -3.82 -38.75 -26.83
CA SER A 376 -3.49 -38.29 -28.19
C SER A 376 -2.26 -39.01 -28.77
N LYS A 377 -2.21 -39.20 -30.09
CA LYS A 377 -1.07 -39.82 -30.80
C LYS A 377 -0.88 -39.27 -32.23
N PRO A 378 0.36 -38.93 -32.64
CA PRO A 378 0.64 -38.36 -33.96
C PRO A 378 0.84 -39.41 -35.08
N ILE A 379 0.57 -39.01 -36.33
CA ILE A 379 0.77 -39.75 -37.58
C ILE A 379 1.14 -38.78 -38.72
N PHE A 380 1.97 -39.21 -39.68
CA PHE A 380 2.44 -38.37 -40.80
C PHE A 380 1.87 -38.83 -42.15
N ILE A 381 1.55 -37.89 -43.05
CA ILE A 381 0.91 -38.11 -44.36
C ILE A 381 1.74 -37.45 -45.47
N GLN A 382 2.04 -38.17 -46.55
CA GLN A 382 3.01 -37.76 -47.59
C GLN A 382 2.43 -36.86 -48.72
N GLY A 383 3.28 -35.98 -49.26
CA GLY A 383 2.97 -34.88 -50.19
C GLY A 383 4.12 -34.47 -51.13
N ALA A 384 4.00 -33.30 -51.76
CA ALA A 384 5.09 -32.63 -52.50
C ALA A 384 5.78 -31.61 -51.58
N ASP A 385 6.98 -31.12 -51.91
CA ASP A 385 7.71 -30.14 -51.07
C ASP A 385 8.67 -29.35 -51.98
N LEU A 386 8.39 -28.07 -52.22
CA LEU A 386 9.07 -27.17 -53.15
C LEU A 386 10.02 -26.23 -52.42
N ILE A 387 11.31 -26.36 -52.71
CA ILE A 387 12.38 -25.58 -52.05
C ILE A 387 13.11 -24.66 -53.03
N VAL A 388 13.34 -23.41 -52.60
CA VAL A 388 14.31 -22.52 -53.25
C VAL A 388 15.70 -22.82 -52.67
N SER A 389 16.52 -23.55 -53.41
CA SER A 389 17.79 -24.09 -52.90
C SER A 389 18.99 -23.14 -53.01
N ASN A 390 18.97 -22.17 -53.93
CA ASN A 390 20.05 -21.19 -54.11
C ASN A 390 19.63 -19.96 -54.93
N ILE A 391 20.30 -18.82 -54.72
CA ILE A 391 20.22 -17.59 -55.54
C ILE A 391 21.63 -17.14 -55.95
N THR A 392 21.86 -16.94 -57.24
CA THR A 392 23.12 -16.42 -57.81
C THR A 392 22.90 -15.09 -58.54
N LEU A 393 23.94 -14.23 -58.52
CA LEU A 393 23.93 -12.87 -59.06
C LEU A 393 25.09 -12.70 -60.04
N ASN A 394 24.87 -11.95 -61.13
CA ASN A 394 25.91 -11.63 -62.12
C ASN A 394 25.71 -10.20 -62.68
N PRO A 395 26.67 -9.26 -62.53
CA PRO A 395 27.97 -9.43 -61.89
C PRO A 395 27.87 -9.77 -60.39
N TYR A 396 28.92 -10.37 -59.84
CA TYR A 396 29.02 -10.69 -58.41
C TYR A 396 29.55 -9.49 -57.59
N ASN A 397 30.54 -8.78 -58.13
CA ASN A 397 31.01 -7.49 -57.59
C ASN A 397 30.19 -6.39 -58.26
N ILE A 398 29.15 -5.92 -57.58
CA ILE A 398 28.18 -4.96 -58.12
C ILE A 398 28.62 -3.55 -57.73
N LYS A 399 28.63 -2.64 -58.70
CA LYS A 399 28.92 -1.22 -58.51
C LYS A 399 27.67 -0.36 -58.68
N ASP A 400 27.71 0.87 -58.19
CA ASP A 400 26.68 1.86 -58.43
C ASP A 400 26.33 1.97 -59.93
N ASN A 401 25.05 1.84 -60.26
CA ASN A 401 24.47 1.80 -61.62
C ASN A 401 24.74 0.52 -62.46
N ASP A 402 25.28 -0.56 -61.90
CA ASP A 402 25.36 -1.85 -62.60
C ASP A 402 23.97 -2.45 -62.89
N THR A 403 23.88 -3.29 -63.94
CA THR A 403 22.69 -4.11 -64.22
C THR A 403 22.97 -5.58 -63.90
N VAL A 404 22.19 -6.14 -62.98
CA VAL A 404 22.43 -7.42 -62.31
C VAL A 404 21.42 -8.46 -62.78
N LEU A 405 21.89 -9.65 -63.15
CA LEU A 405 21.07 -10.82 -63.46
C LEU A 405 20.96 -11.71 -62.22
N ILE A 406 19.72 -11.97 -61.77
CA ILE A 406 19.38 -12.86 -60.66
C ILE A 406 18.99 -14.23 -61.24
N THR A 407 19.48 -15.32 -60.67
CA THR A 407 19.10 -16.71 -61.03
C THR A 407 18.78 -17.52 -59.77
N ALA A 408 17.66 -18.24 -59.76
CA ALA A 408 17.21 -19.07 -58.64
C ALA A 408 17.11 -20.55 -59.01
N TYR A 409 17.41 -21.43 -58.04
CA TYR A 409 17.41 -22.88 -58.18
C TYR A 409 16.25 -23.48 -57.38
N ILE A 410 15.31 -24.12 -58.07
CA ILE A 410 14.06 -24.62 -57.48
C ILE A 410 14.04 -26.15 -57.55
N SER A 411 13.62 -26.85 -56.49
CA SER A 411 13.55 -28.31 -56.45
C SER A 411 12.26 -28.81 -55.79
N ASN A 412 11.78 -29.99 -56.18
CA ASN A 412 10.77 -30.72 -55.40
C ASN A 412 11.46 -31.85 -54.62
N ILE A 413 11.54 -31.75 -53.29
CA ILE A 413 12.15 -32.75 -52.39
C ILE A 413 11.13 -33.70 -51.77
N GLY A 414 9.83 -33.46 -51.98
CA GLY A 414 8.74 -34.29 -51.48
C GLY A 414 8.57 -35.59 -52.27
N LEU A 415 7.65 -36.43 -51.80
CA LEU A 415 7.41 -37.77 -52.36
C LEU A 415 6.28 -37.81 -53.42
N LYS A 416 5.64 -36.68 -53.71
CA LYS A 416 4.63 -36.49 -54.76
C LYS A 416 5.01 -35.38 -55.73
N GLU A 417 4.44 -35.43 -56.94
CA GLU A 417 4.63 -34.41 -57.98
C GLU A 417 3.91 -33.09 -57.64
N ALA A 418 4.54 -31.98 -58.02
CA ALA A 418 4.01 -30.63 -57.90
C ALA A 418 3.53 -30.15 -59.29
N ASN A 419 2.32 -29.60 -59.42
CA ASN A 419 1.72 -29.21 -60.70
C ASN A 419 1.08 -27.81 -60.63
N ASN A 420 1.36 -26.96 -61.63
CA ASN A 420 0.83 -25.59 -61.83
C ASN A 420 1.10 -24.60 -60.68
N PHE A 421 2.37 -24.18 -60.52
CA PHE A 421 2.82 -23.22 -59.50
C PHE A 421 3.68 -22.09 -60.08
N GLY A 422 3.70 -20.93 -59.43
CA GLY A 422 4.48 -19.75 -59.86
C GLY A 422 5.80 -19.55 -59.10
N ILE A 423 6.69 -18.70 -59.62
CA ILE A 423 7.91 -18.23 -58.93
C ILE A 423 7.97 -16.70 -58.99
N GLY A 424 8.19 -16.02 -57.86
CA GLY A 424 8.29 -14.56 -57.77
C GLY A 424 9.68 -14.07 -57.32
N PHE A 425 10.17 -12.98 -57.92
CA PHE A 425 11.46 -12.34 -57.61
C PHE A 425 11.26 -10.93 -57.05
N TYR A 426 11.87 -10.63 -55.92
CA TYR A 426 11.73 -9.38 -55.20
C TYR A 426 13.11 -8.75 -54.89
N VAL A 427 13.16 -7.42 -54.92
CA VAL A 427 14.28 -6.62 -54.39
C VAL A 427 13.70 -5.65 -53.38
N ASP A 428 14.21 -5.68 -52.14
CA ASP A 428 13.74 -4.83 -51.03
C ASP A 428 12.20 -4.83 -50.89
N GLU A 429 11.62 -6.04 -50.86
CA GLU A 429 10.17 -6.33 -50.84
C GLU A 429 9.36 -5.92 -52.10
N VAL A 430 9.97 -5.31 -53.12
CA VAL A 430 9.30 -4.94 -54.38
C VAL A 430 9.41 -6.09 -55.40
N LEU A 431 8.27 -6.59 -55.89
CA LEU A 431 8.21 -7.60 -56.95
C LEU A 431 8.78 -7.03 -58.27
N ILE A 432 9.89 -7.59 -58.75
CA ILE A 432 10.55 -7.18 -60.00
C ILE A 432 10.29 -8.13 -61.18
N ASN A 433 9.95 -9.41 -60.93
CA ASN A 433 9.63 -10.39 -61.99
C ASN A 433 8.84 -11.60 -61.44
N SER A 434 8.15 -12.35 -62.30
CA SER A 434 7.52 -13.65 -61.97
C SER A 434 7.58 -14.66 -63.13
N THR A 435 7.32 -15.95 -62.89
CA THR A 435 7.39 -17.04 -63.89
C THR A 435 6.48 -18.22 -63.51
N GLU A 436 5.75 -18.82 -64.46
CA GLU A 436 4.80 -19.92 -64.24
C GLU A 436 5.38 -21.30 -64.61
N ILE A 437 5.19 -22.31 -63.75
CA ILE A 437 5.71 -23.68 -63.91
C ILE A 437 4.56 -24.70 -63.95
N LYS A 438 4.55 -25.55 -64.99
CA LYS A 438 3.49 -26.56 -65.18
C LYS A 438 3.63 -27.79 -64.30
N THR A 439 4.83 -28.31 -64.11
CA THR A 439 5.07 -29.53 -63.33
C THR A 439 6.52 -29.62 -62.83
N LEU A 440 6.71 -30.22 -61.65
CA LEU A 440 8.01 -30.61 -61.10
C LEU A 440 7.86 -31.93 -60.32
N THR A 441 8.39 -33.01 -60.89
CA THR A 441 8.35 -34.37 -60.30
C THR A 441 9.24 -34.50 -59.06
N PRO A 442 8.99 -35.48 -58.16
CA PRO A 442 9.84 -35.74 -57.00
C PRO A 442 11.32 -35.81 -57.34
N ASN A 443 12.17 -35.24 -56.49
CA ASN A 443 13.64 -35.20 -56.62
C ASN A 443 14.16 -34.56 -57.92
N ASN A 444 13.41 -33.66 -58.55
CA ASN A 444 13.85 -32.91 -59.74
C ASN A 444 13.96 -31.40 -59.46
N SER A 445 14.69 -30.69 -60.32
CA SER A 445 15.01 -29.25 -60.15
C SER A 445 14.93 -28.46 -61.47
N LEU A 446 14.76 -27.14 -61.36
CA LEU A 446 14.75 -26.18 -62.48
C LEU A 446 15.40 -24.82 -62.11
N LEU A 447 15.56 -23.94 -63.11
CA LEU A 447 16.09 -22.58 -62.95
C LEU A 447 15.08 -21.51 -63.38
N ALA A 448 15.06 -20.37 -62.66
CA ALA A 448 14.29 -19.17 -63.02
C ALA A 448 15.18 -17.91 -62.91
N ILE A 449 14.86 -16.82 -63.63
CA ILE A 449 15.74 -15.64 -63.77
C ILE A 449 15.01 -14.28 -63.72
N ALA A 450 15.70 -13.23 -63.28
CA ALA A 450 15.23 -11.83 -63.27
C ALA A 450 16.39 -10.82 -63.48
N LYS A 451 16.09 -9.53 -63.70
CA LYS A 451 17.08 -8.45 -63.83
C LYS A 451 16.78 -7.29 -62.87
N TRP A 452 17.83 -6.64 -62.36
CA TRP A 452 17.79 -5.52 -61.43
C TRP A 452 18.84 -4.45 -61.84
N SER A 453 18.61 -3.18 -61.48
CA SER A 453 19.58 -2.08 -61.66
C SER A 453 19.98 -1.54 -60.29
N ALA A 454 21.28 -1.60 -59.99
CA ALA A 454 21.82 -1.42 -58.66
C ALA A 454 22.14 0.04 -58.32
N ILE A 455 22.00 0.38 -57.04
CA ILE A 455 22.43 1.64 -56.42
C ILE A 455 23.33 1.32 -55.23
N THR A 456 24.22 2.23 -54.82
CA THR A 456 25.15 2.03 -53.69
C THR A 456 24.38 1.67 -52.41
N GLY A 457 24.81 0.60 -51.72
CA GLY A 457 24.21 0.15 -50.46
C GLY A 457 24.00 -1.36 -50.33
N TYR A 458 23.30 -1.75 -49.27
CA TYR A 458 22.82 -3.12 -49.04
C TYR A 458 21.42 -3.31 -49.63
N HIS A 459 21.21 -4.42 -50.32
CA HIS A 459 19.93 -4.80 -50.92
C HIS A 459 19.59 -6.27 -50.64
N SER A 460 18.30 -6.55 -50.41
CA SER A 460 17.80 -7.91 -50.16
C SER A 460 17.11 -8.48 -51.40
N ILE A 461 17.66 -9.57 -51.94
CA ILE A 461 17.10 -10.30 -53.08
C ILE A 461 16.30 -11.51 -52.56
N LYS A 462 14.98 -11.50 -52.70
CA LYS A 462 14.09 -12.58 -52.24
C LYS A 462 13.44 -13.32 -53.42
N VAL A 463 13.37 -14.64 -53.34
CA VAL A 463 12.69 -15.50 -54.30
C VAL A 463 11.73 -16.44 -53.58
N ILE A 464 10.52 -16.57 -54.13
CA ILE A 464 9.44 -17.40 -53.59
C ILE A 464 9.00 -18.39 -54.68
N VAL A 465 9.02 -19.69 -54.41
CA VAL A 465 8.33 -20.72 -55.21
C VAL A 465 6.93 -20.95 -54.67
N ASP A 466 6.00 -21.29 -55.57
CA ASP A 466 4.55 -21.25 -55.40
C ASP A 466 4.03 -20.00 -54.69
N TYR A 467 4.48 -18.81 -55.13
CA TYR A 467 4.06 -17.53 -54.53
C TYR A 467 2.54 -17.25 -54.60
N VAL A 468 1.79 -18.09 -55.34
CA VAL A 468 0.33 -18.07 -55.47
C VAL A 468 -0.38 -19.12 -54.60
N HIS A 469 0.35 -20.02 -53.94
CA HIS A 469 -0.14 -21.04 -52.98
C HIS A 469 -1.19 -21.99 -53.59
N ASN A 470 -0.86 -22.61 -54.73
CA ASN A 470 -1.70 -23.57 -55.44
C ASN A 470 -1.48 -25.04 -54.99
N ILE A 471 -0.36 -25.35 -54.34
CA ILE A 471 0.06 -26.69 -53.98
C ILE A 471 0.08 -26.83 -52.45
N TYR A 472 -0.37 -27.98 -51.94
CA TYR A 472 -0.23 -28.33 -50.52
C TYR A 472 1.09 -29.06 -50.31
N GLU A 473 2.01 -28.43 -49.61
CA GLU A 473 3.37 -28.92 -49.40
C GLU A 473 3.50 -29.73 -48.09
N GLU A 474 4.52 -30.60 -47.97
CA GLU A 474 4.85 -31.25 -46.68
C GLU A 474 5.34 -30.23 -45.64
N THR A 475 5.92 -29.11 -46.10
CA THR A 475 6.19 -27.92 -45.29
C THR A 475 6.15 -26.65 -46.14
N GLU A 476 5.40 -25.63 -45.71
CA GLU A 476 5.22 -24.34 -46.41
C GLU A 476 6.34 -23.33 -46.07
N THR A 477 7.51 -23.79 -45.61
CA THR A 477 8.51 -22.94 -44.92
C THR A 477 9.85 -22.80 -45.63
N ASN A 478 10.09 -23.62 -46.65
CA ASN A 478 11.33 -23.68 -47.44
C ASN A 478 11.13 -23.23 -48.89
N ASN A 479 9.90 -22.88 -49.26
CA ASN A 479 9.53 -22.28 -50.53
C ASN A 479 9.95 -20.80 -50.68
N VAL A 480 10.67 -20.24 -49.69
CA VAL A 480 11.26 -18.88 -49.74
C VAL A 480 12.77 -18.93 -49.47
N LEU A 481 13.55 -18.18 -50.26
CA LEU A 481 14.95 -17.88 -49.96
C LEU A 481 15.26 -16.40 -50.20
N SER A 482 16.02 -15.79 -49.29
CA SER A 482 16.53 -14.42 -49.42
C SER A 482 18.05 -14.39 -49.44
N LYS A 483 18.62 -13.38 -50.09
CA LYS A 483 20.06 -13.15 -50.21
C LYS A 483 20.38 -11.66 -50.19
N GLU A 484 21.11 -11.23 -49.18
CA GLU A 484 21.68 -9.88 -49.12
C GLU A 484 22.85 -9.71 -50.10
N VAL A 485 22.98 -8.52 -50.67
CA VAL A 485 24.10 -8.13 -51.53
C VAL A 485 24.53 -6.69 -51.28
N TRP A 486 25.82 -6.41 -51.47
CA TRP A 486 26.43 -5.10 -51.34
C TRP A 486 26.77 -4.51 -52.71
N VAL A 487 26.59 -3.19 -52.85
CA VAL A 487 26.90 -2.42 -54.06
C VAL A 487 27.90 -1.31 -53.71
N SER A 488 29.07 -1.29 -54.37
CA SER A 488 30.19 -0.40 -54.05
C SER A 488 30.12 0.98 -54.70
N GLY A 489 30.61 2.01 -54.00
CA GLY A 489 30.54 3.45 -54.30
C GLY A 489 31.80 4.24 -53.90
N ALA A 490 31.62 5.49 -53.44
CA ALA A 490 32.67 6.33 -52.83
C ALA A 490 32.64 6.20 -51.28
N ASP A 491 33.72 6.52 -50.56
CA ASP A 491 33.77 6.43 -49.07
C ASP A 491 34.77 7.46 -48.53
N PHE A 492 34.34 8.69 -48.31
CA PHE A 492 35.16 9.72 -47.70
C PHE A 492 35.31 9.49 -46.20
N ALA A 493 36.52 9.71 -45.66
CA ALA A 493 36.74 9.58 -44.23
C ALA A 493 37.74 10.62 -43.71
N VAL A 494 37.57 10.98 -42.43
CA VAL A 494 38.61 11.66 -41.67
C VAL A 494 39.46 10.59 -40.98
N LEU A 495 40.71 10.42 -41.43
CA LEU A 495 41.60 9.36 -40.96
C LEU A 495 42.34 9.72 -39.66
N SER A 496 42.66 11.01 -39.45
CA SER A 496 43.28 11.45 -38.21
C SER A 496 42.90 12.87 -37.84
N LEU A 497 42.88 13.16 -36.52
CA LEU A 497 42.70 14.48 -35.93
C LEU A 497 43.65 14.62 -34.74
N ASN A 498 44.65 15.50 -34.88
CA ASN A 498 45.74 15.67 -33.92
C ASN A 498 45.89 17.14 -33.52
N ILE A 499 46.40 17.38 -32.31
CA ILE A 499 46.69 18.71 -31.79
C ILE A 499 48.12 18.81 -31.28
N ASN A 500 48.68 20.02 -31.26
CA ASN A 500 49.99 20.31 -30.70
C ASN A 500 49.97 21.70 -30.00
N PRO A 501 50.31 21.81 -28.70
CA PRO A 501 50.66 20.74 -27.76
C PRO A 501 49.50 19.74 -27.55
N GLU A 502 49.85 18.50 -27.15
CA GLU A 502 48.87 17.44 -26.90
C GLU A 502 48.07 17.64 -25.59
N TYR A 503 48.72 18.24 -24.59
CA TYR A 503 48.17 18.54 -23.27
C TYR A 503 48.23 20.06 -23.02
N PRO A 504 47.36 20.86 -23.67
CA PRO A 504 47.36 22.31 -23.51
C PRO A 504 46.94 22.73 -22.09
N TYR A 505 47.56 23.79 -21.59
CA TYR A 505 47.09 24.58 -20.45
C TYR A 505 46.32 25.81 -20.91
N ASP A 506 45.56 26.42 -20.00
CA ASP A 506 44.87 27.66 -20.33
C ASP A 506 45.85 28.77 -20.76
N GLN A 507 45.53 29.42 -21.88
CA GLN A 507 46.32 30.41 -22.64
C GLN A 507 47.40 29.85 -23.60
N ASP A 508 47.53 28.53 -23.77
CA ASP A 508 48.42 27.96 -24.79
C ASP A 508 47.92 28.21 -26.23
N ARG A 509 48.85 28.31 -27.19
CA ARG A 509 48.56 28.34 -28.64
C ARG A 509 48.63 26.93 -29.20
N VAL A 510 47.50 26.43 -29.68
CA VAL A 510 47.29 25.06 -30.17
C VAL A 510 47.16 25.04 -31.69
N ILE A 511 47.86 24.12 -32.35
CA ILE A 511 47.72 23.82 -33.78
C ILE A 511 46.91 22.54 -33.92
N ILE A 512 45.86 22.57 -34.75
CA ILE A 512 44.98 21.44 -35.07
C ILE A 512 45.36 20.92 -36.47
N ASN A 513 45.58 19.62 -36.63
CA ASN A 513 45.92 18.94 -37.89
C ASN A 513 44.94 17.81 -38.18
N ALA A 514 44.56 17.61 -39.43
CA ALA A 514 43.70 16.50 -39.86
C ALA A 514 44.17 15.85 -41.16
N THR A 515 43.87 14.55 -41.30
CA THR A 515 44.11 13.74 -42.51
C THR A 515 42.78 13.23 -43.04
N LEU A 516 42.57 13.32 -44.36
CA LEU A 516 41.36 12.95 -45.09
C LEU A 516 41.69 11.88 -46.15
N ILE A 517 40.76 10.98 -46.44
CA ILE A 517 40.88 9.91 -47.45
C ILE A 517 39.56 9.69 -48.19
N ASN A 518 39.60 9.09 -49.39
CA ASN A 518 38.47 8.36 -49.98
C ASN A 518 38.85 6.87 -50.01
N ASN A 519 38.27 6.03 -49.17
CA ASN A 519 38.48 4.57 -49.15
C ASN A 519 37.64 3.83 -50.21
N GLY A 520 36.73 4.55 -50.89
CA GLY A 520 35.76 3.95 -51.80
C GLY A 520 36.39 3.62 -53.15
N THR A 521 35.65 2.88 -53.96
CA THR A 521 36.12 2.45 -55.28
C THR A 521 35.86 3.46 -56.41
N ILE A 522 35.20 4.59 -56.10
CA ILE A 522 34.81 5.64 -57.05
C ILE A 522 35.35 7.03 -56.62
N PRO A 523 35.99 7.82 -57.50
CA PRO A 523 36.42 9.20 -57.22
C PRO A 523 35.26 10.19 -57.15
N SER A 524 35.34 11.18 -56.26
CA SER A 524 34.31 12.24 -56.15
C SER A 524 34.85 13.52 -55.46
N TYR A 525 34.03 14.58 -55.41
CA TYR A 525 34.30 15.86 -54.75
C TYR A 525 33.62 15.94 -53.38
N ALA A 526 34.30 16.50 -52.37
CA ALA A 526 33.76 16.66 -51.03
C ALA A 526 34.09 18.04 -50.43
N ARG A 527 33.22 18.58 -49.57
CA ARG A 527 33.53 19.74 -48.71
C ARG A 527 34.03 19.28 -47.35
N PHE A 528 34.96 20.01 -46.73
CA PHE A 528 35.40 19.71 -45.37
C PHE A 528 35.47 20.97 -44.48
N TYR A 529 35.31 20.76 -43.17
CA TYR A 529 35.22 21.81 -42.14
C TYR A 529 36.07 21.46 -40.92
N PHE A 530 36.66 22.47 -40.27
CA PHE A 530 37.12 22.43 -38.88
C PHE A 530 36.14 23.23 -38.01
N ILE A 531 35.68 22.61 -36.92
CA ILE A 531 34.75 23.18 -35.95
C ILE A 531 35.39 23.09 -34.55
N LEU A 532 35.25 24.16 -33.77
CA LEU A 532 35.59 24.22 -32.35
C LEU A 532 34.36 24.73 -31.59
N ASP A 533 33.88 23.96 -30.62
CA ASP A 533 32.72 24.31 -29.76
C ASP A 533 31.48 24.78 -30.57
N ASN A 534 31.17 24.04 -31.63
CA ASN A 534 30.10 24.32 -32.61
C ASN A 534 30.31 25.56 -33.50
N LEU A 535 31.45 26.25 -33.41
CA LEU A 535 31.84 27.33 -34.32
C LEU A 535 32.78 26.84 -35.41
N THR A 536 32.45 27.10 -36.68
CA THR A 536 33.36 26.80 -37.80
C THR A 536 34.56 27.74 -37.77
N ILE A 537 35.76 27.18 -37.62
CA ILE A 537 37.03 27.94 -37.59
C ILE A 537 37.80 27.88 -38.92
N ALA A 538 37.54 26.89 -39.78
CA ALA A 538 38.04 26.84 -41.17
C ALA A 538 37.21 25.88 -42.04
N ASN A 539 37.24 26.02 -43.38
CA ASN A 539 36.64 25.07 -44.34
C ASN A 539 37.28 25.18 -45.74
N SER A 540 37.10 24.16 -46.59
CA SER A 540 37.30 24.26 -48.06
C SER A 540 36.71 23.04 -48.81
N THR A 541 36.90 22.95 -50.13
CA THR A 541 36.42 21.85 -51.00
C THR A 541 37.59 21.12 -51.64
N LEU A 542 37.48 19.80 -51.76
CA LEU A 542 38.52 18.88 -52.25
C LEU A 542 37.98 17.95 -53.34
N TYR A 543 38.90 17.43 -54.14
CA TYR A 543 38.67 16.31 -55.05
C TYR A 543 39.48 15.11 -54.52
N LEU A 544 38.85 13.94 -54.38
CA LEU A 544 39.44 12.77 -53.74
C LEU A 544 39.39 11.54 -54.64
N GLU A 545 40.56 11.15 -55.12
CA GLU A 545 40.78 9.88 -55.82
C GLU A 545 40.79 8.70 -54.82
N PRO A 546 40.33 7.50 -55.22
CA PRO A 546 40.39 6.28 -54.41
C PRO A 546 41.76 6.05 -53.75
N TYR A 547 41.72 5.78 -52.46
CA TYR A 547 42.85 5.47 -51.58
C TYR A 547 43.91 6.58 -51.43
N THR A 548 43.57 7.84 -51.71
CA THR A 548 44.52 8.99 -51.61
C THR A 548 44.36 9.79 -50.31
N LEU A 549 45.49 10.22 -49.73
CA LEU A 549 45.56 10.96 -48.45
C LEU A 549 45.77 12.47 -48.65
N ILE A 550 45.01 13.31 -47.93
CA ILE A 550 45.15 14.78 -47.91
C ILE A 550 45.26 15.31 -46.48
N ASN A 551 46.26 16.15 -46.18
CA ASN A 551 46.45 16.80 -44.86
C ASN A 551 46.03 18.29 -44.85
N ARG A 552 45.45 18.75 -43.74
CA ARG A 552 44.97 20.13 -43.51
C ARG A 552 45.19 20.57 -42.05
N SER A 553 45.24 21.88 -41.77
CA SER A 553 45.50 22.40 -40.42
C SER A 553 44.91 23.80 -40.14
N THR A 554 44.80 24.16 -38.86
CA THR A 554 44.35 25.49 -38.34
C THR A 554 44.89 25.75 -36.91
N GLU A 555 44.64 26.93 -36.34
CA GLU A 555 45.13 27.36 -35.01
C GLU A 555 44.01 27.77 -34.03
N TRP A 556 44.28 27.66 -32.72
CA TRP A 556 43.38 27.98 -31.61
C TRP A 556 44.17 28.48 -30.37
N ASN A 557 43.64 29.47 -29.64
CA ASN A 557 44.17 29.88 -28.32
C ASN A 557 43.30 29.28 -27.21
N ALA A 558 43.88 28.42 -26.38
CA ALA A 558 43.17 27.56 -25.43
C ALA A 558 42.62 28.30 -24.20
N THR A 559 41.43 27.91 -23.75
CA THR A 559 40.81 28.34 -22.48
C THR A 559 40.61 27.12 -21.59
N ALA A 560 40.60 27.28 -20.26
CA ALA A 560 40.45 26.14 -19.34
C ALA A 560 39.10 25.43 -19.53
N GLY A 561 39.12 24.10 -19.54
CA GLY A 561 37.92 23.26 -19.62
C GLY A 561 37.92 22.27 -20.78
N VAL A 562 36.75 21.67 -21.02
CA VAL A 562 36.53 20.70 -22.10
C VAL A 562 36.18 21.44 -23.38
N HIS A 563 36.96 21.20 -24.43
CA HIS A 563 36.79 21.81 -25.76
C HIS A 563 36.60 20.75 -26.84
N ASN A 564 35.69 21.02 -27.76
CA ASN A 564 35.20 20.04 -28.71
C ASN A 564 35.64 20.40 -30.13
N ILE A 565 36.64 19.67 -30.64
CA ILE A 565 37.13 19.82 -32.02
C ILE A 565 36.47 18.76 -32.90
N THR A 566 35.79 19.20 -33.96
CA THR A 566 35.23 18.30 -34.98
C THR A 566 35.82 18.64 -36.34
N VAL A 567 36.23 17.61 -37.07
CA VAL A 567 36.51 17.68 -38.51
C VAL A 567 35.45 16.90 -39.23
N LEU A 568 34.86 17.52 -40.25
CA LEU A 568 33.82 16.94 -41.09
C LEU A 568 34.30 16.90 -42.53
N ILE A 569 33.96 15.84 -43.27
CA ILE A 569 33.97 15.76 -44.72
C ILE A 569 32.57 15.33 -45.21
N ASP A 570 32.21 15.76 -46.42
CA ASP A 570 30.83 15.94 -46.94
C ASP A 570 29.69 16.14 -45.90
N PRO A 571 29.73 17.19 -45.07
CA PRO A 571 28.71 17.43 -44.03
C PRO A 571 27.33 17.84 -44.56
N ARG A 572 27.08 17.66 -45.85
CA ARG A 572 25.76 17.85 -46.48
C ARG A 572 25.21 16.58 -47.12
N ASN A 573 25.96 15.48 -47.12
CA ASN A 573 25.57 14.22 -47.75
C ASN A 573 25.18 14.46 -49.24
N GLU A 574 25.95 15.31 -49.94
CA GLU A 574 25.76 15.62 -51.36
C GLU A 574 26.22 14.45 -52.26
N VAL A 575 27.04 13.53 -51.72
CA VAL A 575 27.41 12.23 -52.29
C VAL A 575 26.73 11.11 -51.48
N VAL A 576 26.47 9.96 -52.11
CA VAL A 576 26.02 8.73 -51.43
C VAL A 576 27.23 7.82 -51.25
N GLU A 577 27.48 7.40 -50.01
CA GLU A 577 28.76 6.78 -49.64
C GLU A 577 28.61 5.34 -49.13
N GLU A 578 29.65 4.53 -49.28
CA GLU A 578 29.73 3.17 -48.70
C GLU A 578 29.67 3.21 -47.17
N ASN A 579 30.09 4.33 -46.57
CA ASN A 579 30.03 4.55 -45.13
C ASN A 579 29.85 6.03 -44.80
N GLU A 580 28.60 6.47 -44.60
CA GLU A 580 28.31 7.85 -44.18
C GLU A 580 28.82 8.22 -42.77
N SER A 581 29.37 7.27 -41.99
CA SER A 581 29.66 7.44 -40.56
C SER A 581 31.12 7.75 -40.20
N ASN A 582 32.07 7.49 -41.10
CA ASN A 582 33.50 7.86 -40.96
C ASN A 582 33.82 9.26 -41.53
N ASN A 583 32.80 9.93 -42.10
CA ASN A 583 32.80 11.31 -42.59
C ASN A 583 33.15 12.37 -41.53
N PHE A 584 33.36 11.98 -40.27
CA PHE A 584 33.83 12.88 -39.23
C PHE A 584 34.82 12.24 -38.27
N LEU A 585 35.73 13.06 -37.75
CA LEU A 585 36.41 12.78 -36.49
C LEU A 585 36.14 13.89 -35.50
N PHE A 586 35.81 13.46 -34.29
CA PHE A 586 35.66 14.29 -33.12
C PHE A 586 36.83 14.03 -32.17
N LYS A 587 37.41 15.10 -31.62
CA LYS A 587 38.40 15.03 -30.55
C LYS A 587 37.99 16.02 -29.46
N GLU A 588 37.58 15.48 -28.33
CA GLU A 588 37.52 16.22 -27.08
C GLU A 588 38.95 16.52 -26.63
N VAL A 589 39.20 17.77 -26.23
CA VAL A 589 40.47 18.25 -25.70
C VAL A 589 40.20 18.86 -24.35
N TYR A 590 40.73 18.24 -23.31
CA TYR A 590 40.77 18.85 -22.00
C TYR A 590 41.95 19.83 -21.93
N VAL A 591 41.64 21.11 -21.73
CA VAL A 591 42.63 22.14 -21.45
C VAL A 591 42.78 22.25 -19.94
N ASN A 592 43.97 21.91 -19.45
CA ASN A 592 44.26 21.93 -18.03
C ASN A 592 44.13 23.34 -17.45
N ALA A 593 43.27 23.50 -16.45
CA ALA A 593 43.30 24.66 -15.57
C ALA A 593 44.65 24.74 -14.83
N THR A 594 45.14 25.96 -14.60
CA THR A 594 46.41 26.19 -13.90
C THR A 594 46.27 26.56 -12.42
N MET A 595 45.05 26.47 -11.87
CA MET A 595 44.68 26.83 -10.49
C MET A 595 43.96 25.66 -9.79
N ASP A 596 44.12 25.52 -8.47
CA ASP A 596 43.47 24.48 -7.64
C ASP A 596 43.59 24.88 -6.17
N PHE A 597 42.50 25.39 -5.56
CA PHE A 597 42.44 25.72 -4.15
C PHE A 597 41.77 24.59 -3.36
N ALA A 598 42.23 24.35 -2.13
CA ALA A 598 41.71 23.26 -1.30
C ALA A 598 41.65 23.63 0.19
N ILE A 599 40.60 23.16 0.86
CA ILE A 599 40.47 23.18 2.32
C ILE A 599 41.02 21.85 2.88
N LEU A 600 42.20 21.91 3.48
CA LEU A 600 42.90 20.72 3.99
C LEU A 600 42.30 20.15 5.28
N SER A 601 41.82 21.01 6.18
CA SER A 601 41.27 20.55 7.46
C SER A 601 40.40 21.58 8.15
N ILE A 602 39.42 21.09 8.93
CA ILE A 602 38.75 21.85 9.98
C ILE A 602 39.14 21.24 11.33
N VAL A 603 39.90 21.99 12.12
CA VAL A 603 40.31 21.61 13.47
C VAL A 603 39.62 22.54 14.46
N VAL A 604 38.74 21.99 15.28
CA VAL A 604 38.14 22.72 16.41
C VAL A 604 38.85 22.24 17.67
N ASN A 605 39.57 23.15 18.32
CA ASN A 605 40.48 22.81 19.42
C ASN A 605 39.69 22.22 20.60
N GLN A 606 39.88 20.93 20.87
CA GLN A 606 39.24 20.21 21.97
C GLN A 606 40.20 19.20 22.62
N ASP A 607 41.05 19.68 23.52
CA ASP A 607 41.72 18.83 24.54
C ASP A 607 40.72 18.37 25.63
N LYS A 608 39.44 18.75 25.50
CA LYS A 608 38.33 18.53 26.44
C LYS A 608 37.02 18.39 25.66
N ILE A 609 36.10 17.57 26.18
CA ILE A 609 34.73 17.43 25.67
C ILE A 609 34.01 18.78 25.75
N ALA A 610 33.70 19.39 24.60
CA ALA A 610 32.99 20.66 24.51
C ALA A 610 31.60 20.63 25.15
N LYS A 611 31.25 21.71 25.84
CA LYS A 611 29.94 21.94 26.45
C LYS A 611 29.39 23.32 26.11
N ASP A 612 28.09 23.54 26.32
CA ASP A 612 27.46 24.82 26.00
C ASP A 612 28.11 26.00 26.73
N GLY A 613 28.28 27.09 25.99
CA GLY A 613 29.01 28.29 26.36
C GLY A 613 30.53 28.12 26.48
N ASP A 614 31.14 27.06 25.94
CA ASP A 614 32.60 27.02 25.71
C ASP A 614 32.95 27.92 24.51
N LEU A 615 34.03 28.72 24.63
CA LEU A 615 34.58 29.49 23.51
C LEU A 615 35.56 28.60 22.72
N LEU A 616 35.06 27.98 21.66
CA LEU A 616 35.81 27.06 20.82
C LEU A 616 36.54 27.81 19.70
N LYS A 617 37.83 27.53 19.52
CA LYS A 617 38.61 28.05 18.40
C LYS A 617 38.56 27.07 17.23
N ILE A 618 38.10 27.54 16.08
CA ILE A 618 38.11 26.84 14.81
C ILE A 618 39.35 27.29 14.05
N ASN A 619 40.22 26.36 13.68
CA ASN A 619 41.36 26.60 12.80
C ASN A 619 41.11 25.85 11.48
N THR A 620 41.39 26.49 10.35
CA THR A 620 41.30 25.87 9.02
C THR A 620 42.58 26.15 8.25
N SER A 621 43.11 25.09 7.64
CA SER A 621 44.24 25.16 6.70
C SER A 621 43.74 25.07 5.28
N LEU A 622 44.30 25.89 4.41
CA LEU A 622 43.95 25.98 3.00
C LEU A 622 45.23 26.08 2.15
N ILE A 623 45.21 25.51 0.96
CA ILE A 623 46.38 25.42 0.05
C ILE A 623 45.96 25.74 -1.38
N ASN A 624 46.88 26.27 -2.17
CA ASN A 624 46.77 26.33 -3.62
C ASN A 624 47.70 25.25 -4.23
N TYR A 625 47.15 24.14 -4.68
CA TYR A 625 47.88 23.10 -5.44
C TYR A 625 48.17 23.53 -6.88
N GLY A 626 47.57 24.62 -7.36
CA GLY A 626 47.78 25.17 -8.68
C GLY A 626 49.15 25.82 -8.87
N ASN A 627 49.45 26.16 -10.13
CA ASN A 627 50.72 26.72 -10.59
C ASN A 627 50.71 28.25 -10.75
N ARG A 628 49.59 28.92 -10.46
CA ARG A 628 49.44 30.38 -10.53
C ARG A 628 48.86 30.96 -9.22
N ASN A 629 49.23 32.20 -8.91
CA ASN A 629 48.81 32.91 -7.70
C ASN A 629 47.48 33.63 -7.95
N GLU A 630 46.50 33.52 -7.04
CA GLU A 630 45.25 34.29 -7.13
C GLU A 630 44.61 34.48 -5.73
N SER A 631 43.50 35.22 -5.67
CA SER A 631 42.74 35.55 -4.46
C SER A 631 41.32 34.97 -4.48
N VAL A 632 40.95 34.28 -3.42
CA VAL A 632 39.63 33.63 -3.26
C VAL A 632 38.91 34.11 -2.01
N ASN A 633 37.57 34.13 -2.05
CA ASN A 633 36.77 34.40 -0.85
C ASN A 633 36.64 33.11 -0.03
N ILE A 634 36.75 33.21 1.30
CA ILE A 634 36.53 32.09 2.20
C ILE A 634 35.54 32.45 3.30
N SER A 635 34.61 31.52 3.54
CA SER A 635 33.52 31.61 4.49
C SER A 635 33.59 30.46 5.49
N ILE A 636 33.58 30.76 6.79
CA ILE A 636 33.30 29.77 7.85
C ILE A 636 31.92 30.09 8.43
N THR A 637 30.99 29.14 8.34
CA THR A 637 29.67 29.20 8.99
C THR A 637 29.52 28.06 10.00
N GLN A 638 28.61 28.26 10.96
CA GLN A 638 28.15 27.21 11.85
C GLN A 638 26.64 27.05 11.69
N HIS A 639 26.22 25.81 11.45
CA HIS A 639 24.83 25.41 11.25
C HIS A 639 24.37 24.54 12.42
N GLN A 640 23.12 24.66 12.86
CA GLN A 640 22.53 23.82 13.91
C GLN A 640 21.10 23.47 13.52
N ILE A 641 20.76 22.18 13.49
CA ILE A 641 19.38 21.71 13.26
C ILE A 641 18.74 21.44 14.62
N ILE A 642 17.56 22.01 14.85
CA ILE A 642 16.78 21.86 16.09
C ILE A 642 15.40 21.31 15.73
N ASN A 643 15.04 20.18 16.34
CA ASN A 643 13.70 19.61 16.20
C ASN A 643 12.66 20.52 16.87
N TYR A 644 11.55 20.76 16.21
CA TYR A 644 10.50 21.67 16.65
C TYR A 644 9.20 20.89 16.86
N THR A 645 8.79 20.77 18.12
CA THR A 645 7.43 20.33 18.48
C THR A 645 6.74 21.54 19.10
N PRO A 646 5.67 22.09 18.49
CA PRO A 646 5.05 23.32 18.97
C PRO A 646 4.46 23.15 20.38
N SER A 647 4.69 24.14 21.25
CA SER A 647 4.02 24.22 22.54
C SER A 647 2.50 24.40 22.36
N ILE A 648 1.74 23.76 23.23
CA ILE A 648 0.38 23.30 22.87
C ILE A 648 -0.67 24.42 22.86
N TYR A 649 -1.26 24.60 21.67
CA TYR A 649 -2.52 25.31 21.33
C TYR A 649 -2.62 26.84 21.53
N GLY A 650 -2.97 27.53 20.43
CA GLY A 650 -3.94 28.64 20.48
C GLY A 650 -3.53 29.98 19.85
N ASN A 651 -2.25 30.32 19.73
CA ASN A 651 -1.79 31.63 19.23
C ASN A 651 -0.52 31.55 18.37
N VAL A 652 -0.17 32.69 17.76
CA VAL A 652 1.01 32.94 16.90
C VAL A 652 2.23 32.13 17.32
N GLN A 653 2.73 31.26 16.42
CA GLN A 653 3.95 30.49 16.68
C GLN A 653 5.13 31.45 16.67
N THR A 654 5.78 31.60 17.83
CA THR A 654 6.95 32.46 18.00
C THR A 654 8.18 31.59 18.17
N ILE A 655 9.22 31.81 17.37
CA ILE A 655 10.54 31.18 17.55
C ILE A 655 11.54 32.30 17.86
N SER A 656 12.27 32.15 18.97
CA SER A 656 13.33 33.08 19.40
C SER A 656 14.65 32.33 19.48
N HIS A 657 15.72 32.89 18.93
CA HIS A 657 17.06 32.31 18.91
C HIS A 657 18.14 33.39 18.92
N ASN A 658 19.37 33.01 19.27
CA ASN A 658 20.50 33.95 19.33
C ASN A 658 21.39 33.97 18.07
N SER A 659 21.09 33.13 17.07
CA SER A 659 21.87 33.02 15.83
C SER A 659 21.56 34.11 14.79
N ASP A 660 22.45 34.30 13.81
CA ASP A 660 22.34 35.33 12.76
C ASP A 660 21.14 35.11 11.81
N ALA A 661 20.83 33.85 11.47
CA ALA A 661 19.69 33.51 10.64
C ALA A 661 19.02 32.19 11.07
N ILE A 662 17.75 32.06 10.68
CA ILE A 662 16.94 30.85 10.83
C ILE A 662 16.29 30.47 9.49
N ARG A 663 16.16 29.17 9.19
CA ARG A 663 15.23 28.67 8.17
C ARG A 663 14.34 27.58 8.75
N LEU A 664 13.10 27.50 8.28
CA LEU A 664 12.11 26.53 8.75
C LEU A 664 12.04 25.34 7.80
N HIS A 665 11.89 24.12 8.33
CA HIS A 665 11.53 22.96 7.53
C HIS A 665 10.03 22.74 7.62
N PHE A 666 9.36 22.68 6.47
CA PHE A 666 7.95 22.36 6.40
C PHE A 666 7.81 20.90 6.02
N THR A 667 7.13 20.08 6.84
CA THR A 667 6.68 18.75 6.41
C THR A 667 5.45 18.86 5.53
N LYS A 668 4.65 19.92 5.71
CA LYS A 668 3.46 20.21 4.91
C LYS A 668 3.13 21.70 4.92
N LEU A 669 3.03 22.28 3.72
CA LEU A 669 2.60 23.68 3.55
C LEU A 669 1.46 23.72 2.52
N LYS A 670 0.21 23.77 3.00
CA LYS A 670 -1.00 23.85 2.14
C LYS A 670 -1.70 25.18 2.35
N ILE A 671 -1.76 26.00 1.32
CA ILE A 671 -2.34 27.35 1.37
C ILE A 671 -3.45 27.46 0.32
N PRO A 672 -4.71 27.65 0.71
CA PRO A 672 -5.83 27.81 -0.23
C PRO A 672 -5.86 29.21 -0.87
N SER A 673 -6.68 29.38 -1.91
CA SER A 673 -6.84 30.66 -2.63
C SER A 673 -7.23 31.80 -1.68
N LEU A 674 -6.66 32.99 -1.91
CA LEU A 674 -6.77 34.20 -1.09
C LEU A 674 -6.24 34.10 0.36
N ALA A 675 -5.67 32.95 0.78
CA ALA A 675 -4.97 32.82 2.05
C ALA A 675 -3.45 33.00 1.90
N ARG A 676 -2.77 33.30 3.01
CA ARG A 676 -1.30 33.39 3.09
C ARG A 676 -0.77 33.01 4.47
N VAL A 677 0.50 32.63 4.51
CA VAL A 677 1.28 32.45 5.74
C VAL A 677 2.35 33.53 5.74
N ASN A 678 2.36 34.37 6.76
CA ASN A 678 3.38 35.39 6.94
C ASN A 678 4.33 34.99 8.07
N ILE A 679 5.62 35.23 7.85
CA ILE A 679 6.63 35.22 8.89
C ILE A 679 7.08 36.67 9.07
N THR A 680 6.89 37.25 10.26
CA THR A 680 7.37 38.60 10.59
C THR A 680 8.48 38.57 11.61
N ASP A 681 9.18 39.70 11.74
CA ASP A 681 9.96 40.02 12.94
C ASP A 681 9.05 40.26 14.17
N GLU A 682 9.67 40.68 15.28
CA GLU A 682 8.99 41.06 16.53
C GLU A 682 8.15 42.35 16.44
N ASN A 683 8.39 43.20 15.43
CA ASN A 683 7.69 44.46 15.20
C ASN A 683 6.49 44.31 14.24
N GLY A 684 6.33 43.13 13.62
CA GLY A 684 5.28 42.84 12.64
C GLY A 684 5.68 43.10 11.18
N THR A 685 6.95 43.38 10.88
CA THR A 685 7.48 43.53 9.51
C THR A 685 7.52 42.18 8.81
N VAL A 686 6.85 42.03 7.67
CA VAL A 686 6.80 40.74 6.94
C VAL A 686 8.15 40.46 6.28
N LEU A 687 8.82 39.41 6.74
CA LEU A 687 10.12 38.95 6.24
C LEU A 687 9.95 37.94 5.10
N VAL A 688 8.97 37.04 5.23
CA VAL A 688 8.61 36.03 4.23
C VAL A 688 7.09 35.90 4.17
N SER A 689 6.53 35.74 2.97
CA SER A 689 5.11 35.48 2.76
C SER A 689 4.92 34.34 1.76
N TYR A 690 4.16 33.32 2.16
CA TYR A 690 3.75 32.20 1.32
C TYR A 690 2.26 32.36 0.97
N ASN A 691 1.88 32.07 -0.27
CA ASN A 691 0.50 32.16 -0.75
C ASN A 691 0.07 30.86 -1.45
N TYR A 692 -1.09 30.83 -2.10
CA TYR A 692 -1.60 29.66 -2.83
C TYR A 692 -0.55 28.96 -3.73
N SER A 693 0.22 29.73 -4.53
CA SER A 693 1.26 29.19 -5.42
C SER A 693 2.49 28.63 -4.70
N SER A 694 2.60 28.89 -3.39
CA SER A 694 3.68 28.39 -2.53
C SER A 694 3.36 27.04 -1.88
N SER A 695 2.18 26.46 -2.16
CA SER A 695 1.80 25.15 -1.61
C SER A 695 2.77 24.06 -2.07
N LYS A 696 3.48 23.43 -1.13
CA LYS A 696 4.57 22.46 -1.38
C LYS A 696 4.53 21.32 -0.35
N GLY A 697 5.16 20.22 -0.72
CA GLY A 697 5.45 19.10 0.18
C GLY A 697 6.63 19.42 1.11
N VAL A 698 7.40 18.39 1.47
CA VAL A 698 8.55 18.51 2.38
C VAL A 698 9.62 19.42 1.79
N VAL A 699 9.91 20.56 2.43
CA VAL A 699 10.87 21.55 1.91
C VAL A 699 11.44 22.47 2.99
N TRP A 700 12.70 22.88 2.84
CA TRP A 700 13.29 23.98 3.61
C TRP A 700 12.88 25.35 3.04
N GLY A 701 12.48 26.26 3.92
CA GLY A 701 12.28 27.68 3.60
C GLY A 701 13.60 28.43 3.35
N PRO A 702 13.52 29.71 2.94
CA PRO A 702 14.69 30.58 2.81
C PRO A 702 15.27 30.92 4.19
N TRP A 703 16.50 31.42 4.20
CA TRP A 703 17.12 32.01 5.40
C TRP A 703 16.46 33.34 5.75
N ILE A 704 16.16 33.52 7.04
CA ILE A 704 15.48 34.66 7.63
C ILE A 704 16.41 35.27 8.68
N PHE A 705 16.81 36.52 8.47
CA PHE A 705 17.78 37.24 9.31
C PHE A 705 17.08 38.03 10.42
N ALA A 706 16.41 37.33 11.34
CA ALA A 706 15.76 37.92 12.50
C ALA A 706 15.79 36.96 13.69
N ARG A 707 16.30 37.43 14.84
CA ARG A 707 16.45 36.63 16.09
C ARG A 707 15.13 36.18 16.72
N LYS A 708 14.03 36.82 16.33
CA LYS A 708 12.69 36.48 16.79
C LYS A 708 11.73 36.58 15.62
N ILE A 709 11.10 35.46 15.29
CA ILE A 709 10.14 35.37 14.20
C ILE A 709 8.77 34.95 14.72
N ASN A 710 7.74 35.55 14.12
CA ASN A 710 6.33 35.28 14.40
C ASN A 710 5.69 34.69 13.14
N ILE A 711 5.11 33.50 13.24
CA ILE A 711 4.48 32.78 12.13
C ILE A 711 2.97 32.83 12.32
N PHE A 712 2.25 33.38 11.33
CA PHE A 712 0.79 33.53 11.38
C PHE A 712 0.14 33.24 10.04
N THR A 713 -1.03 32.61 10.11
CA THR A 713 -1.89 32.32 8.97
C THR A 713 -2.92 33.45 8.81
N ILE A 714 -3.22 33.82 7.57
CA ILE A 714 -4.21 34.86 7.23
C ILE A 714 -5.12 34.31 6.15
N GLY A 715 -6.43 34.34 6.40
CA GLY A 715 -7.43 33.75 5.50
C GLY A 715 -7.56 32.23 5.63
N GLY A 716 -8.32 31.63 4.72
CA GLY A 716 -8.78 30.24 4.81
C GLY A 716 -10.25 30.15 5.24
N THR A 717 -10.89 29.01 4.97
CA THR A 717 -12.29 28.74 5.31
C THR A 717 -12.42 27.35 5.93
N ILE A 718 -13.56 27.04 6.54
CA ILE A 718 -13.82 25.73 7.18
C ILE A 718 -13.67 24.57 6.18
N ALA A 719 -14.03 24.79 4.90
CA ALA A 719 -13.86 23.81 3.82
C ALA A 719 -12.43 23.74 3.24
N ASN A 720 -11.60 24.76 3.46
CA ASN A 720 -10.25 24.88 2.95
C ASN A 720 -9.37 25.63 3.97
N PRO A 721 -8.79 24.93 4.97
CA PRO A 721 -7.90 25.53 5.95
C PRO A 721 -6.48 25.74 5.42
N VAL A 722 -5.77 26.69 6.02
CA VAL A 722 -4.31 26.82 5.88
C VAL A 722 -3.63 25.77 6.77
N VAL A 723 -2.68 25.01 6.24
CA VAL A 723 -1.90 24.00 6.99
C VAL A 723 -0.42 24.39 6.94
N VAL A 724 0.21 24.46 8.11
CA VAL A 724 1.62 24.82 8.30
C VAL A 724 2.22 23.87 9.33
N ASP A 725 2.74 22.75 8.85
CA ASP A 725 3.34 21.72 9.71
C ASP A 725 4.88 21.88 9.66
N ILE A 726 5.48 22.29 10.78
CA ILE A 726 6.92 22.48 10.97
C ILE A 726 7.40 21.46 12.00
N ASP A 727 8.37 20.62 11.62
CA ASP A 727 8.99 19.57 12.45
C ASP A 727 10.38 19.95 12.99
N LYS A 728 11.05 20.92 12.36
CA LYS A 728 12.38 21.41 12.73
C LYS A 728 12.69 22.75 12.07
N TYR A 729 13.71 23.40 12.59
CA TYR A 729 14.35 24.56 11.97
C TYR A 729 15.86 24.42 12.02
N GLU A 730 16.55 25.25 11.23
CA GLU A 730 18.01 25.30 11.19
C GLU A 730 18.45 26.73 11.46
N LEU A 731 19.46 26.87 12.31
CA LEU A 731 20.10 28.12 12.66
C LEU A 731 21.46 28.23 11.99
N LEU A 732 21.81 29.43 11.52
CA LEU A 732 23.10 29.74 10.91
C LEU A 732 23.77 30.90 11.65
N ASN A 733 25.09 30.78 11.83
CA ASN A 733 25.99 31.82 12.32
C ASN A 733 27.16 32.01 11.34
N GLN A 734 27.46 33.25 10.96
CA GLN A 734 28.63 33.58 10.13
C GLN A 734 29.83 33.86 11.02
N LEU A 735 30.77 32.91 11.11
CA LEU A 735 31.91 33.00 12.02
C LEU A 735 33.13 33.68 11.39
N TYR A 736 33.26 33.61 10.06
CA TYR A 736 34.33 34.25 9.29
C TYR A 736 33.90 34.45 7.84
N ASN A 737 34.24 35.58 7.21
CA ASN A 737 34.09 35.79 5.77
C ASN A 737 35.10 36.85 5.30
N THR A 738 36.03 36.50 4.42
CA THR A 738 36.97 37.48 3.82
C THR A 738 37.62 36.93 2.54
N THR A 739 38.25 37.81 1.74
CA THR A 739 39.04 37.43 0.56
C THR A 739 40.52 37.32 0.92
N ILE A 740 41.19 36.26 0.44
CA ILE A 740 42.57 35.92 0.78
C ILE A 740 43.34 35.52 -0.48
N SER A 741 44.47 36.18 -0.73
CA SER A 741 45.45 35.77 -1.74
C SER A 741 46.29 34.59 -1.24
N ILE A 742 46.48 33.58 -2.10
CA ILE A 742 47.25 32.36 -1.82
C ILE A 742 48.13 32.07 -3.04
N ASN A 743 49.46 32.08 -2.85
CA ASN A 743 50.39 31.81 -3.96
C ASN A 743 50.40 30.31 -4.32
N ALA A 744 50.88 29.98 -5.51
CA ALA A 744 51.07 28.60 -5.97
C ALA A 744 51.90 27.79 -4.95
N ASN A 745 51.41 26.62 -4.56
CA ASN A 745 51.95 25.74 -3.51
C ASN A 745 52.04 26.36 -2.10
N GLU A 746 51.43 27.51 -1.83
CA GLU A 746 51.35 28.09 -0.49
C GLU A 746 50.23 27.44 0.34
N THR A 747 50.54 27.04 1.57
CA THR A 747 49.53 26.72 2.60
C THR A 747 49.38 27.89 3.56
N LYS A 748 48.14 28.27 3.87
CA LYS A 748 47.80 29.39 4.75
C LYS A 748 46.72 28.98 5.74
N ASN A 749 46.77 29.55 6.94
CA ASN A 749 45.91 29.16 8.05
C ASN A 749 45.02 30.33 8.46
N ILE A 750 43.73 30.06 8.64
CA ILE A 750 42.75 31.01 9.18
C ILE A 750 42.14 30.46 10.48
N SER A 751 41.58 31.35 11.30
CA SER A 751 40.87 30.92 12.50
C SER A 751 39.70 31.80 12.87
N ALA A 752 38.62 31.17 13.35
CA ALA A 752 37.42 31.81 13.88
C ALA A 752 37.19 31.40 15.34
N ILE A 753 36.38 32.17 16.06
CA ILE A 753 35.94 31.86 17.43
C ILE A 753 34.44 31.60 17.39
N TRP A 754 34.01 30.52 18.04
CA TRP A 754 32.62 30.11 18.15
C TRP A 754 32.22 29.96 19.62
N ASN A 755 31.14 30.63 20.03
CA ASN A 755 30.52 30.41 21.33
C ASN A 755 29.55 29.23 21.19
N ALA A 756 29.91 28.07 21.75
CA ALA A 756 29.17 26.84 21.59
C ALA A 756 27.79 26.89 22.28
N THR A 757 26.78 26.24 21.72
CA THR A 757 25.47 25.99 22.36
C THR A 757 25.23 24.47 22.40
N THR A 758 24.24 23.98 23.15
CA THR A 758 23.96 22.54 23.22
C THR A 758 23.47 22.02 21.86
N GLY A 759 23.95 20.84 21.44
CA GLY A 759 23.37 20.09 20.32
C GLY A 759 24.36 19.68 19.22
N ASN A 760 23.83 19.29 18.06
CA ASN A 760 24.61 18.94 16.88
C ASN A 760 24.88 20.19 16.02
N HIS A 761 26.15 20.54 15.86
CA HIS A 761 26.60 21.67 15.07
C HIS A 761 27.43 21.19 13.89
N THR A 762 27.15 21.70 12.69
CA THR A 762 28.00 21.51 11.52
C THR A 762 28.76 22.78 11.27
N ILE A 763 30.08 22.75 11.46
CA ILE A 763 30.98 23.79 10.95
C ILE A 763 31.18 23.54 9.46
N ILE A 764 30.93 24.55 8.64
CA ILE A 764 31.17 24.51 7.20
C ILE A 764 32.24 25.55 6.89
N CYS A 765 33.25 25.13 6.13
CA CYS A 765 34.22 26.02 5.51
C CYS A 765 34.12 25.87 3.99
N GLU A 766 34.06 26.99 3.29
CA GLU A 766 33.74 27.06 1.87
C GLU A 766 34.57 28.15 1.21
N ILE A 767 35.30 27.80 0.14
CA ILE A 767 35.96 28.74 -0.75
C ILE A 767 34.97 29.12 -1.86
N LYS A 768 34.67 30.41 -1.97
CA LYS A 768 33.75 30.99 -2.96
C LYS A 768 34.55 31.68 -4.04
N SER A 769 34.54 31.09 -5.22
CA SER A 769 35.29 31.55 -6.39
C SER A 769 34.48 31.35 -7.67
N ASN A 770 34.71 32.21 -8.66
CA ASN A 770 34.22 32.02 -10.04
C ASN A 770 35.34 31.51 -10.98
N ILE A 771 36.47 31.08 -10.41
CA ILE A 771 37.63 30.57 -11.12
C ILE A 771 37.38 29.11 -11.50
N VAL A 772 37.83 28.69 -12.69
CA VAL A 772 37.86 27.28 -13.07
C VAL A 772 39.13 26.65 -12.52
N GLU A 773 38.97 25.58 -11.77
CA GLU A 773 40.02 24.95 -10.96
C GLU A 773 40.17 23.47 -11.33
N THR A 774 41.35 22.90 -11.06
CA THR A 774 41.68 21.50 -11.38
C THR A 774 40.86 20.51 -10.53
N ASN A 775 40.53 20.94 -9.31
CA ASN A 775 39.56 20.32 -8.44
C ASN A 775 38.78 21.45 -7.76
N SER A 776 37.45 21.32 -7.68
CA SER A 776 36.58 22.30 -6.99
C SER A 776 35.73 21.65 -5.89
N GLU A 777 35.85 20.34 -5.68
CA GLU A 777 35.17 19.62 -4.60
C GLU A 777 35.93 19.78 -3.26
N ASN A 778 37.25 19.90 -3.34
CA ASN A 778 38.17 20.24 -2.24
C ASN A 778 38.00 21.67 -1.70
N ASN A 779 37.27 22.55 -2.40
CA ASN A 779 36.91 23.89 -1.95
C ASN A 779 35.84 23.91 -0.83
N PHE A 780 35.25 22.77 -0.50
CA PHE A 780 34.24 22.63 0.54
C PHE A 780 34.66 21.56 1.56
N LEU A 781 34.65 21.92 2.84
CA LEU A 781 34.80 20.94 3.92
C LEU A 781 33.80 21.24 5.03
N ASN A 782 33.24 20.21 5.64
CA ASN A 782 32.40 20.35 6.82
C ASN A 782 32.87 19.44 7.96
N LYS A 783 32.44 19.77 9.17
CA LYS A 783 32.73 19.00 10.37
C LYS A 783 31.59 19.11 11.37
N THR A 784 30.92 18.00 11.63
CA THR A 784 29.91 17.91 12.68
C THR A 784 30.57 17.73 14.05
N ILE A 785 30.08 18.47 15.04
CA ILE A 785 30.53 18.47 16.43
C ILE A 785 29.27 18.45 17.30
N TYR A 786 29.16 17.44 18.16
CA TYR A 786 28.17 17.46 19.23
C TYR A 786 28.74 18.22 20.43
N VAL A 787 27.99 19.20 20.91
CA VAL A 787 28.29 19.97 22.12
C VAL A 787 27.33 19.49 23.20
N PHE A 788 27.89 19.01 24.31
CA PHE A 788 27.11 18.45 25.40
C PHE A 788 26.47 19.57 26.25
N PRO A 789 25.27 19.36 26.82
CA PRO A 789 24.74 20.25 27.85
C PRO A 789 25.69 20.29 29.06
N SER A 790 25.76 21.44 29.73
CA SER A 790 26.61 21.69 30.90
C SER A 790 25.84 21.85 32.21
N LYS A 791 24.51 21.94 32.17
CA LYS A 791 23.61 22.21 33.30
C LYS A 791 22.76 20.97 33.58
N ASP A 792 22.32 20.79 34.81
CA ASP A 792 21.49 19.64 35.24
C ASP A 792 20.90 19.97 36.62
N ILE A 793 19.65 20.44 36.69
CA ILE A 793 18.94 20.79 37.91
C ILE A 793 17.95 19.70 38.34
N ALA A 794 18.48 18.73 39.08
CA ALA A 794 17.70 17.64 39.63
C ALA A 794 16.85 18.03 40.85
N VAL A 795 15.61 17.55 40.88
CA VAL A 795 14.78 17.49 42.10
C VAL A 795 15.08 16.18 42.83
N LEU A 796 16.02 16.22 43.77
CA LEU A 796 16.53 15.02 44.47
C LEU A 796 15.53 14.39 45.44
N SER A 797 14.70 15.20 46.09
CA SER A 797 13.74 14.71 47.08
C SER A 797 12.55 15.65 47.24
N LEU A 798 11.40 15.05 47.59
CA LEU A 798 10.15 15.72 47.90
C LEU A 798 9.59 15.12 49.20
N ASN A 799 9.82 15.81 50.31
CA ASN A 799 9.26 15.45 51.60
C ASN A 799 7.92 16.14 51.84
N ILE A 800 7.01 15.42 52.49
CA ILE A 800 5.67 15.89 52.85
C ILE A 800 5.41 15.49 54.30
N ASP A 801 5.12 16.46 55.15
CA ASP A 801 4.95 16.28 56.59
C ASP A 801 3.62 16.92 57.06
N PRO A 802 2.72 16.19 57.73
CA PRO A 802 2.79 14.75 58.04
C PRO A 802 2.51 13.87 56.81
N GLU A 803 3.00 12.62 56.82
CA GLU A 803 2.78 11.66 55.71
C GLU A 803 1.34 11.13 55.61
N LYS A 804 0.58 11.17 56.71
CA LYS A 804 -0.82 10.74 56.80
C LYS A 804 -1.70 11.86 57.38
N PRO A 805 -1.86 12.98 56.66
CA PRO A 805 -2.58 14.13 57.16
C PRO A 805 -4.08 13.84 57.32
N LYS A 806 -4.67 14.35 58.39
CA LYS A 806 -6.11 14.33 58.64
C LYS A 806 -6.80 15.49 57.92
N ASN A 807 -8.11 15.36 57.70
CA ASN A 807 -8.92 16.45 57.16
C ASN A 807 -8.79 17.71 58.05
N GLY A 808 -8.39 18.84 57.45
CA GLY A 808 -8.11 20.11 58.13
C GLY A 808 -6.67 20.31 58.61
N GLU A 809 -5.80 19.30 58.57
CA GLU A 809 -4.41 19.39 59.06
C GLU A 809 -3.50 20.19 58.12
N LYS A 810 -2.51 20.91 58.66
CA LYS A 810 -1.55 21.66 57.85
C LYS A 810 -0.43 20.74 57.37
N VAL A 811 -0.21 20.72 56.06
CA VAL A 811 0.81 19.93 55.38
C VAL A 811 1.95 20.83 54.91
N ASN A 812 3.16 20.53 55.35
CA ASN A 812 4.39 21.18 54.91
C ASN A 812 5.05 20.35 53.80
N ILE A 813 5.61 21.05 52.82
CA ILE A 813 6.30 20.46 51.67
C ILE A 813 7.71 21.04 51.63
N THR A 814 8.72 20.16 51.59
CA THR A 814 10.13 20.54 51.40
C THR A 814 10.70 19.73 50.25
N ALA A 815 11.19 20.43 49.22
CA ALA A 815 11.89 19.80 48.12
C ALA A 815 13.36 20.22 48.10
N THR A 816 14.24 19.27 47.80
CA THR A 816 15.69 19.51 47.67
C THR A 816 16.07 19.49 46.21
N LEU A 817 16.62 20.59 45.71
CA LEU A 817 17.10 20.71 44.35
C LEU A 817 18.62 20.79 44.34
N LYS A 818 19.26 20.23 43.32
CA LYS A 818 20.71 20.23 43.19
C LYS A 818 21.15 20.38 41.74
N ASN A 819 22.12 21.25 41.52
CA ASN A 819 22.81 21.34 40.23
C ASN A 819 23.87 20.23 40.15
N LEU A 820 23.58 19.17 39.40
CA LEU A 820 24.49 18.07 39.11
C LEU A 820 25.42 18.37 37.91
N GLY A 821 25.21 19.51 37.24
CA GLY A 821 25.96 19.93 36.07
C GLY A 821 27.33 20.53 36.37
N PHE A 822 28.01 20.91 35.29
CA PHE A 822 29.38 21.44 35.26
C PHE A 822 29.45 22.98 35.28
N ARG A 823 28.31 23.68 35.16
CA ARG A 823 28.22 25.14 35.20
C ARG A 823 27.14 25.61 36.17
N ALA A 824 27.32 26.80 36.74
CA ALA A 824 26.28 27.43 37.54
C ALA A 824 25.05 27.75 36.66
N LEU A 825 23.86 27.65 37.25
CA LEU A 825 22.59 27.92 36.59
C LEU A 825 21.66 28.73 37.49
N GLU A 826 20.81 29.53 36.84
CA GLU A 826 19.60 30.07 37.42
C GLU A 826 18.43 29.36 36.77
N SER A 827 17.49 28.85 37.56
CA SER A 827 16.29 28.18 37.05
C SER A 827 15.06 28.61 37.85
N LYS A 828 13.91 28.66 37.17
CA LYS A 828 12.63 28.91 37.83
C LYS A 828 12.10 27.60 38.40
N ILE A 829 11.64 27.61 39.65
CA ILE A 829 11.06 26.43 40.29
C ILE A 829 9.57 26.66 40.53
N ALA A 830 8.74 25.65 40.28
CA ALA A 830 7.32 25.67 40.60
C ALA A 830 6.90 24.46 41.44
N ILE A 831 6.19 24.70 42.55
CA ILE A 831 5.56 23.67 43.38
C ILE A 831 4.05 23.76 43.19
N TRP A 832 3.46 22.71 42.63
CA TRP A 832 2.04 22.60 42.35
C TRP A 832 1.36 21.60 43.28
N LYS A 833 0.10 21.88 43.64
CA LYS A 833 -0.84 20.92 44.25
C LYS A 833 -1.99 20.66 43.29
N ALA A 834 -2.04 19.47 42.71
CA ALA A 834 -3.12 19.03 41.84
C ALA A 834 -4.14 18.18 42.61
N ARG A 835 -5.43 18.30 42.25
CA ARG A 835 -6.49 17.34 42.63
C ARG A 835 -7.35 17.01 41.43
N LYS A 836 -7.74 15.74 41.32
CA LYS A 836 -8.72 15.25 40.37
C LYS A 836 -10.04 14.98 41.10
N GLU A 837 -11.14 15.41 40.52
CA GLU A 837 -12.50 15.19 41.02
C GLU A 837 -13.37 14.69 39.85
N ASN A 838 -14.34 13.82 40.14
CA ASN A 838 -15.29 13.34 39.14
C ASN A 838 -16.25 14.48 38.75
N TYR A 839 -16.57 14.60 37.46
CA TYR A 839 -17.44 15.65 36.96
C TYR A 839 -17.99 15.30 35.58
N SER A 840 -19.29 14.99 35.52
CA SER A 840 -19.95 14.59 34.28
C SER A 840 -20.56 15.77 33.53
N ILE A 841 -20.20 15.93 32.25
CA ILE A 841 -20.95 16.72 31.27
C ILE A 841 -21.09 15.88 30.01
N GLU A 842 -22.29 15.84 29.43
CA GLU A 842 -22.50 15.31 28.08
C GLU A 842 -23.39 16.26 27.26
N THR A 843 -23.12 16.34 25.95
CA THR A 843 -23.94 17.08 25.00
C THR A 843 -25.19 16.31 24.60
N PRO A 844 -26.36 16.95 24.44
CA PRO A 844 -27.52 16.29 23.86
C PRO A 844 -27.24 15.83 22.42
N HIS A 845 -27.43 14.53 22.15
CA HIS A 845 -27.10 13.93 20.84
C HIS A 845 -28.19 14.12 19.76
N PHE A 846 -29.34 14.72 20.10
CA PHE A 846 -30.47 14.94 19.18
C PHE A 846 -30.89 16.41 19.18
N LEU A 847 -30.56 17.13 18.10
CA LEU A 847 -30.74 18.59 17.99
C LEU A 847 -31.54 18.97 16.74
N ASN A 848 -32.85 19.17 16.91
CA ASN A 848 -33.78 19.42 15.80
C ASN A 848 -33.89 20.91 15.39
N LYS A 849 -33.12 21.79 16.02
CA LYS A 849 -33.09 23.26 15.83
C LYS A 849 -31.69 23.78 16.15
N LYS A 850 -31.42 25.06 15.86
CA LYS A 850 -30.21 25.75 16.31
C LYS A 850 -30.02 25.56 17.83
N TYR A 851 -28.81 25.17 18.22
CA TYR A 851 -28.43 24.90 19.59
C TYR A 851 -27.16 25.68 19.93
N SER A 852 -27.12 26.28 21.12
CA SER A 852 -25.94 26.95 21.65
C SER A 852 -25.96 26.80 23.16
N ARG A 853 -24.93 26.17 23.72
CA ARG A 853 -24.76 26.05 25.17
C ARG A 853 -23.30 26.26 25.55
N THR A 854 -23.11 26.98 26.66
CA THR A 854 -21.81 27.15 27.30
C THR A 854 -21.87 26.52 28.67
N TRP A 855 -21.04 25.51 28.92
CA TRP A 855 -20.77 25.00 30.26
C TRP A 855 -19.61 25.80 30.84
N THR A 856 -19.75 26.26 32.07
CA THR A 856 -18.69 26.97 32.79
C THR A 856 -18.39 26.20 34.05
N LEU A 857 -17.15 25.74 34.19
CA LEU A 857 -16.64 25.14 35.41
C LEU A 857 -15.71 26.16 36.08
N GLU A 858 -16.02 26.53 37.32
CA GLU A 858 -15.20 27.40 38.16
C GLU A 858 -14.76 26.65 39.42
N LYS A 859 -13.45 26.58 39.67
CA LYS A 859 -12.88 26.17 40.95
C LYS A 859 -12.12 27.36 41.55
N LYS A 860 -12.81 28.12 42.40
CA LYS A 860 -12.27 29.35 43.00
C LYS A 860 -10.93 29.08 43.71
N GLY A 861 -9.95 29.93 43.44
CA GLY A 861 -8.59 29.81 43.95
C GLY A 861 -7.67 28.86 43.17
N ALA A 862 -8.14 28.17 42.12
CA ALA A 862 -7.25 27.41 41.22
C ALA A 862 -6.46 28.32 40.27
N ASP A 863 -5.19 27.99 40.07
CA ASP A 863 -4.25 28.66 39.16
C ASP A 863 -4.25 28.03 37.77
N TYR A 864 -4.66 26.76 37.68
CA TYR A 864 -5.06 26.06 36.46
C TYR A 864 -6.27 25.17 36.76
N ILE A 865 -7.13 25.01 35.77
CA ILE A 865 -8.21 24.03 35.78
C ILE A 865 -8.25 23.30 34.44
N GLY A 866 -8.43 21.98 34.46
CA GLY A 866 -8.49 21.17 33.25
C GLY A 866 -9.67 20.22 33.25
N LEU A 867 -10.23 19.98 32.06
CA LEU A 867 -11.31 19.03 31.83
C LEU A 867 -10.77 17.79 31.13
N HIS A 868 -11.24 16.62 31.55
CA HIS A 868 -11.02 15.37 30.83
C HIS A 868 -12.22 15.07 29.95
N PHE A 869 -12.03 15.19 28.64
CA PHE A 869 -12.98 14.71 27.66
C PHE A 869 -12.75 13.21 27.47
N SER A 870 -13.65 12.40 28.03
CA SER A 870 -13.64 10.95 27.81
C SER A 870 -13.91 10.64 26.33
N LYS A 871 -14.79 11.42 25.67
CA LYS A 871 -15.07 11.32 24.22
C LYS A 871 -15.39 12.67 23.59
N ILE A 872 -14.89 12.90 22.39
CA ILE A 872 -15.31 13.98 21.49
C ILE A 872 -15.60 13.34 20.12
N LYS A 873 -16.74 13.68 19.52
CA LYS A 873 -17.12 13.27 18.17
C LYS A 873 -17.99 14.34 17.50
N THR A 874 -17.34 15.25 16.80
CA THR A 874 -17.95 16.37 16.07
C THR A 874 -17.72 16.31 14.54
N GLU A 875 -17.25 15.16 14.03
CA GLU A 875 -16.84 14.88 12.64
C GLU A 875 -17.97 14.83 11.57
N THR A 876 -19.05 15.58 11.74
CA THR A 876 -20.19 15.60 10.78
C THR A 876 -20.13 16.79 9.83
N SER A 877 -20.92 16.78 8.75
CA SER A 877 -21.02 17.95 7.84
C SER A 877 -21.97 19.02 8.38
N GLY A 878 -21.61 20.31 8.32
CA GLY A 878 -22.50 21.38 8.80
C GLY A 878 -21.85 22.72 9.13
N ASP A 879 -22.52 23.47 10.02
CA ASP A 879 -22.05 24.65 10.72
C ASP A 879 -22.26 24.44 12.23
N HIS A 880 -21.23 23.90 12.87
CA HIS A 880 -21.13 23.71 14.31
C HIS A 880 -19.71 23.98 14.80
N CYS A 881 -19.58 24.22 16.10
CA CYS A 881 -18.29 24.28 16.75
C CYS A 881 -18.31 23.75 18.18
N LEU A 882 -17.18 23.15 18.58
CA LEU A 882 -16.87 22.84 19.98
C LEU A 882 -15.61 23.60 20.36
N ARG A 883 -15.75 24.64 21.18
CA ARG A 883 -14.67 25.58 21.53
C ARG A 883 -14.49 25.67 23.03
N ILE A 884 -13.25 25.65 23.47
CA ILE A 884 -12.89 25.72 24.88
C ILE A 884 -12.17 27.04 25.11
N TYR A 885 -12.58 27.78 26.14
CA TYR A 885 -12.07 29.09 26.48
C TYR A 885 -11.59 29.17 27.94
N ASP A 886 -10.61 30.04 28.18
CA ASP A 886 -10.16 30.41 29.52
C ASP A 886 -11.09 31.45 30.19
N LYS A 887 -10.70 31.91 31.39
CA LYS A 887 -11.40 32.96 32.14
C LYS A 887 -11.51 34.31 31.41
N ASN A 888 -10.57 34.63 30.53
CA ASN A 888 -10.50 35.88 29.77
C ASN A 888 -11.27 35.80 28.43
N ASN A 889 -11.87 34.64 28.12
CA ASN A 889 -12.43 34.28 26.81
C ASN A 889 -11.38 34.12 25.70
N THR A 890 -10.12 33.85 26.04
CA THR A 890 -9.12 33.37 25.07
C THR A 890 -9.52 31.98 24.60
N LEU A 891 -9.54 31.72 23.29
CA LEU A 891 -9.73 30.38 22.75
C LEU A 891 -8.48 29.54 23.04
N ILE A 892 -8.65 28.45 23.81
CA ILE A 892 -7.54 27.55 24.19
C ILE A 892 -7.56 26.21 23.44
N ALA A 893 -8.72 25.79 22.92
CA ALA A 893 -8.83 24.67 21.99
C ALA A 893 -10.09 24.78 21.13
N ASP A 894 -10.02 24.31 19.89
CA ASP A 894 -11.16 24.15 18.99
C ASP A 894 -11.17 22.68 18.51
N TYR A 895 -12.26 21.96 18.84
CA TYR A 895 -12.52 20.58 18.46
C TYR A 895 -13.80 20.48 17.61
N SER A 896 -13.99 21.45 16.72
CA SER A 896 -14.95 21.34 15.61
C SER A 896 -14.42 20.33 14.58
N TYR A 897 -15.28 19.45 14.05
CA TYR A 897 -14.92 18.42 13.07
C TYR A 897 -13.81 17.46 13.54
N PHE A 898 -13.82 17.13 14.84
CA PHE A 898 -12.80 16.33 15.51
C PHE A 898 -13.41 15.08 16.16
N THR A 899 -12.66 13.97 16.13
CA THR A 899 -12.95 12.75 16.89
C THR A 899 -11.74 12.34 17.69
N GLY A 900 -11.95 12.03 18.97
CA GLY A 900 -10.90 11.56 19.85
C GLY A 900 -11.41 11.25 21.25
N GLU A 901 -10.66 10.43 21.97
CA GLU A 901 -11.00 9.96 23.32
C GLU A 901 -9.85 10.27 24.27
N ASN A 902 -10.15 10.31 25.58
CA ASN A 902 -9.19 10.54 26.66
C ASN A 902 -8.30 11.79 26.49
N LYS A 903 -8.91 12.96 26.29
CA LYS A 903 -8.21 14.25 26.10
C LYS A 903 -8.33 15.16 27.31
N TRP A 904 -7.19 15.58 27.86
CA TRP A 904 -7.12 16.61 28.91
C TRP A 904 -6.86 17.99 28.32
N ILE A 905 -7.71 18.97 28.65
CA ILE A 905 -7.59 20.37 28.20
C ILE A 905 -7.51 21.28 29.41
N TYR A 906 -6.39 22.01 29.56
CA TYR A 906 -6.13 22.88 30.70
C TYR A 906 -6.26 24.37 30.33
N ALA A 907 -7.06 25.11 31.10
CA ALA A 907 -7.12 26.56 31.11
C ALA A 907 -6.25 27.12 32.24
N LYS A 908 -5.58 28.24 31.98
CA LYS A 908 -4.94 29.04 33.03
C LYS A 908 -5.98 29.81 33.83
N GLY A 909 -5.85 29.77 35.16
CA GLY A 909 -6.75 30.40 36.12
C GLY A 909 -7.89 29.48 36.59
N SER A 910 -8.83 30.10 37.32
CA SER A 910 -9.84 29.39 38.13
C SER A 910 -11.06 28.89 37.35
N LEU A 911 -11.11 29.07 36.03
CA LEU A 911 -12.33 28.94 35.25
C LEU A 911 -12.02 28.49 33.81
N ILE A 912 -12.77 27.48 33.35
CA ILE A 912 -12.77 26.98 31.97
C ILE A 912 -14.21 26.96 31.44
N LYS A 913 -14.38 27.36 30.19
CA LYS A 913 -15.67 27.35 29.50
C LYS A 913 -15.60 26.38 28.32
N VAL A 914 -16.62 25.55 28.16
CA VAL A 914 -16.84 24.75 26.96
C VAL A 914 -18.06 25.31 26.26
N GLU A 915 -17.92 25.74 25.02
CA GLU A 915 -19.01 26.21 24.17
C GLU A 915 -19.28 25.19 23.07
N TYR A 916 -20.52 24.74 22.96
CA TYR A 916 -21.00 23.96 21.83
C TYR A 916 -22.10 24.72 21.10
N LYS A 917 -21.91 24.94 19.80
CA LYS A 917 -22.88 25.56 18.91
C LYS A 917 -23.14 24.64 17.73
N TYR A 918 -24.40 24.55 17.31
CA TYR A 918 -24.85 23.86 16.13
C TYR A 918 -25.94 24.70 15.47
N ASN A 919 -25.73 25.10 14.21
CA ASN A 919 -26.65 25.96 13.46
C ASN A 919 -27.44 25.19 12.40
N TRP A 920 -26.77 24.37 11.59
CA TRP A 920 -27.37 23.55 10.53
C TRP A 920 -26.39 22.44 10.11
N GLY A 921 -26.90 21.35 9.52
CA GLY A 921 -26.09 20.24 9.02
C GLY A 921 -26.55 18.88 9.54
N GLU A 922 -25.63 17.92 9.55
CA GLU A 922 -25.74 16.66 10.26
C GLU A 922 -25.41 16.87 11.74
N VAL A 923 -26.33 16.48 12.64
CA VAL A 923 -26.15 16.66 14.09
C VAL A 923 -24.94 15.87 14.58
N PRO A 924 -23.89 16.54 15.12
CA PRO A 924 -22.74 15.84 15.68
C PRO A 924 -23.10 15.23 17.04
N TRP A 925 -22.49 14.09 17.36
CA TRP A 925 -22.66 13.44 18.67
C TRP A 925 -22.22 14.37 19.82
N GLY A 926 -21.20 15.20 19.58
CA GLY A 926 -20.76 16.27 20.47
C GLY A 926 -19.59 15.83 21.35
N PHE A 927 -19.73 15.89 22.67
CA PHE A 927 -18.69 15.50 23.61
C PHE A 927 -19.25 14.96 24.94
N SER A 928 -18.42 14.18 25.63
CA SER A 928 -18.57 13.84 27.04
C SER A 928 -17.29 14.13 27.84
N VAL A 929 -17.49 14.57 29.07
CA VAL A 929 -16.49 14.82 30.11
C VAL A 929 -16.86 13.98 31.32
N ASP A 930 -15.89 13.30 31.94
CA ASP A 930 -16.11 12.46 33.12
C ASP A 930 -15.41 12.98 34.39
N LYS A 931 -14.35 13.79 34.23
CA LYS A 931 -13.47 14.25 35.32
C LYS A 931 -12.93 15.66 35.05
N TYR A 932 -12.51 16.33 36.12
CA TYR A 932 -11.69 17.53 36.02
C TYR A 932 -10.50 17.47 36.98
N GLU A 933 -9.46 18.25 36.67
CA GLU A 933 -8.30 18.48 37.52
C GLU A 933 -8.22 19.98 37.82
N TYR A 934 -7.76 20.35 39.00
CA TYR A 934 -7.36 21.72 39.28
C TYR A 934 -6.02 21.75 40.01
N LYS A 935 -5.18 22.72 39.66
CA LYS A 935 -3.87 22.94 40.26
C LYS A 935 -3.82 24.27 40.99
N ASN A 936 -3.21 24.27 42.17
CA ASN A 936 -2.81 25.47 42.90
C ASN A 936 -1.28 25.60 42.86
N LEU A 937 -0.78 26.81 42.60
CA LEU A 937 0.64 27.14 42.70
C LEU A 937 0.97 27.45 44.16
N LEU A 938 1.71 26.57 44.84
CA LEU A 938 2.08 26.76 46.23
C LEU A 938 3.37 27.57 46.41
N ASN A 939 4.28 27.52 45.44
CA ASN A 939 5.48 28.36 45.38
C ASN A 939 5.97 28.51 43.92
N SER A 940 6.44 29.69 43.55
CA SER A 940 7.15 29.98 42.30
C SER A 940 8.29 30.97 42.57
N SER A 941 9.52 30.47 42.69
CA SER A 941 10.71 31.30 42.91
C SER A 941 11.85 30.88 41.99
N PHE A 942 12.72 31.81 41.63
CA PHE A 942 14.00 31.48 41.01
C PHE A 942 14.97 30.89 42.03
N ILE A 943 15.82 29.97 41.58
CA ILE A 943 16.90 29.40 42.37
C ILE A 943 18.21 29.54 41.58
N ASN A 944 19.22 30.07 42.26
CA ASN A 944 20.59 30.13 41.75
C ASN A 944 21.37 28.98 42.39
N LEU A 945 21.96 28.11 41.57
CA LEU A 945 22.71 26.94 42.02
C LEU A 945 24.10 26.90 41.40
N GLY A 946 25.13 27.01 42.25
CA GLY A 946 26.51 26.71 41.90
C GLY A 946 26.72 25.24 41.55
N ILE A 947 27.87 24.91 40.99
CA ILE A 947 28.25 23.54 40.62
C ILE A 947 28.16 22.62 41.85
N ASN A 948 27.45 21.50 41.74
CA ASN A 948 27.23 20.52 42.82
C ASN A 948 26.51 21.08 44.07
N GLU A 949 25.99 22.32 44.02
CA GLU A 949 25.27 22.96 45.13
C GLU A 949 23.85 22.42 45.22
N ALA A 950 23.38 22.15 46.45
CA ALA A 950 22.00 21.79 46.75
C ALA A 950 21.33 22.85 47.64
N LYS A 951 20.07 23.17 47.35
CA LYS A 951 19.24 24.09 48.13
C LYS A 951 17.83 23.53 48.31
N THR A 952 17.18 23.91 49.40
CA THR A 952 15.79 23.52 49.68
C THR A 952 14.81 24.63 49.35
N ILE A 953 13.64 24.24 48.85
CA ILE A 953 12.49 25.11 48.63
C ILE A 953 11.30 24.56 49.41
N ASN A 954 10.50 25.45 49.99
CA ASN A 954 9.41 25.09 50.89
C ASN A 954 8.05 25.61 50.40
N ALA A 955 7.00 24.86 50.70
CA ALA A 955 5.60 25.21 50.46
C ALA A 955 4.71 24.61 51.57
N ASN A 956 3.45 25.03 51.66
CA ASN A 956 2.48 24.43 52.59
C ASN A 956 1.04 24.61 52.10
N PHE A 957 0.13 23.75 52.56
CA PHE A 957 -1.32 23.85 52.32
C PHE A 957 -2.12 23.17 53.45
N SER A 958 -3.43 23.38 53.49
CA SER A 958 -4.34 22.66 54.42
C SER A 958 -4.98 21.45 53.73
N ALA A 959 -4.92 20.30 54.39
CA ALA A 959 -5.45 19.04 53.90
C ALA A 959 -7.00 19.02 53.88
N ILE A 960 -7.57 18.40 52.85
CA ILE A 960 -9.00 18.08 52.73
C ILE A 960 -9.17 16.64 52.24
N THR A 961 -10.19 15.91 52.71
CA THR A 961 -10.42 14.47 52.40
C THR A 961 -10.32 14.16 50.90
N GLY A 962 -9.63 13.06 50.56
CA GLY A 962 -9.35 12.59 49.20
C GLY A 962 -7.90 12.73 48.75
N LEU A 963 -7.61 12.37 47.50
CA LEU A 963 -6.26 12.34 46.93
C LEU A 963 -5.73 13.74 46.57
N HIS A 964 -4.44 13.99 46.82
CA HIS A 964 -3.70 15.17 46.35
C HIS A 964 -2.38 14.73 45.72
N THR A 965 -1.99 15.37 44.62
CA THR A 965 -0.67 15.19 44.01
C THR A 965 0.15 16.46 44.20
N ILE A 966 1.30 16.35 44.87
CA ILE A 966 2.29 17.42 44.92
C ILE A 966 3.29 17.19 43.80
N GLU A 967 3.55 18.21 43.00
CA GLU A 967 4.38 18.17 41.79
C GLU A 967 5.38 19.32 41.86
N VAL A 968 6.67 19.00 41.90
CA VAL A 968 7.76 19.97 41.87
C VAL A 968 8.43 19.88 40.50
N ILE A 969 8.58 21.03 39.85
CA ILE A 969 9.19 21.16 38.53
C ILE A 969 10.29 22.23 38.64
N ALA A 970 11.52 21.80 38.45
CA ALA A 970 12.64 22.65 38.04
C ALA A 970 12.53 22.89 36.54
N ASP A 971 12.85 24.11 36.12
CA ASP A 971 12.60 24.63 34.77
C ASP A 971 11.22 24.25 34.17
N PRO A 972 10.11 24.80 34.69
CA PRO A 972 8.76 24.55 34.19
C PRO A 972 8.48 25.15 32.81
N LEU A 973 9.47 25.77 32.15
CA LEU A 973 9.35 26.36 30.81
C LEU A 973 10.26 25.68 29.78
N GLN A 974 11.18 24.79 30.18
CA GLN A 974 12.18 24.17 29.31
C GLN A 974 13.04 25.23 28.58
N GLU A 975 13.51 26.22 29.34
CA GLU A 975 14.40 27.29 28.88
C GLU A 975 15.90 26.92 29.00
N ILE A 976 16.21 25.82 29.68
CA ILE A 976 17.55 25.29 29.92
C ILE A 976 17.66 23.90 29.29
N GLU A 977 18.68 23.69 28.46
CA GLU A 977 19.04 22.36 27.96
C GLU A 977 19.94 21.63 28.98
N GLU A 978 19.48 20.49 29.47
CA GLU A 978 20.06 19.79 30.63
C GLU A 978 20.72 18.44 30.28
N ILE A 979 21.68 18.01 31.09
CA ILE A 979 22.33 16.69 30.96
C ILE A 979 21.30 15.55 31.18
N ASN A 980 20.26 15.80 31.98
CA ASN A 980 19.23 14.81 32.27
C ASN A 980 17.85 15.44 32.55
N GLU A 981 17.16 15.81 31.46
CA GLU A 981 15.77 16.33 31.44
C GLU A 981 14.70 15.50 32.19
N SER A 982 15.03 14.27 32.60
CA SER A 982 14.09 13.41 33.32
C SER A 982 14.08 13.63 34.84
N ASN A 983 15.08 14.34 35.40
CA ASN A 983 15.24 14.50 36.85
C ASN A 983 14.72 15.86 37.39
N ASN A 984 14.39 16.79 36.50
CA ASN A 984 13.92 18.14 36.80
C ASN A 984 12.51 18.11 37.43
N LYS A 985 11.83 16.96 37.42
CA LYS A 985 10.46 16.79 37.89
C LYS A 985 10.30 15.64 38.87
N LEU A 986 9.73 15.92 40.04
CA LEU A 986 9.35 14.91 41.02
C LEU A 986 7.93 15.16 41.52
N ASN A 987 7.14 14.09 41.65
CA ASN A 987 5.80 14.16 42.25
C ASN A 987 5.63 13.11 43.37
N LYS A 988 4.76 13.42 44.34
CA LYS A 988 4.36 12.52 45.44
C LYS A 988 2.87 12.70 45.69
N THR A 989 2.13 11.60 45.67
CA THR A 989 0.70 11.57 45.99
C THR A 989 0.49 11.33 47.48
N ILE A 990 -0.46 12.03 48.09
CA ILE A 990 -0.92 11.78 49.46
C ILE A 990 -2.44 11.66 49.51
N THR A 991 -2.94 10.73 50.32
CA THR A 991 -4.37 10.54 50.56
C THR A 991 -4.72 11.08 51.93
N VAL A 992 -5.67 12.02 51.98
CA VAL A 992 -6.29 12.48 53.23
C VAL A 992 -7.49 11.58 53.48
N SER A 993 -7.40 10.66 54.43
CA SER A 993 -8.41 9.60 54.63
C SER A 993 -9.66 10.09 55.38
N GLY A 994 -10.84 9.56 55.02
CA GLY A 994 -12.14 9.81 55.64
C GLY A 994 -12.86 8.52 56.08
N PRO A 995 -14.21 8.55 56.21
CA PRO A 995 -15.05 7.36 56.26
C PRO A 995 -15.05 6.62 54.91
N ASP A 996 -15.51 5.37 54.88
CA ASP A 996 -15.65 4.53 53.66
C ASP A 996 -16.57 3.35 53.99
N LEU A 997 -17.81 3.36 53.50
CA LEU A 997 -18.86 2.37 53.75
C LEU A 997 -18.85 1.28 52.67
N THR A 998 -19.37 0.09 52.99
CA THR A 998 -19.40 -1.05 52.05
C THR A 998 -20.45 -2.08 52.47
N VAL A 999 -21.16 -2.64 51.49
CA VAL A 999 -22.01 -3.85 51.68
C VAL A 999 -21.16 -5.11 51.43
N LEU A 1000 -20.96 -5.94 52.46
CA LEU A 1000 -20.06 -7.10 52.39
C LEU A 1000 -20.71 -8.40 51.91
N ASP A 1001 -21.97 -8.63 52.27
CA ASP A 1001 -22.72 -9.84 51.86
C ASP A 1001 -24.22 -9.62 52.08
N VAL A 1002 -25.02 -10.28 51.25
CA VAL A 1002 -26.46 -10.46 51.41
C VAL A 1002 -26.76 -11.96 51.41
N LYS A 1003 -27.30 -12.49 52.50
CA LYS A 1003 -27.61 -13.92 52.64
C LYS A 1003 -28.91 -14.18 53.38
N PRO A 1004 -29.63 -15.27 53.06
CA PRO A 1004 -30.79 -15.69 53.83
C PRO A 1004 -30.34 -16.26 55.18
N LYS A 1005 -30.97 -15.81 56.27
CA LYS A 1005 -30.92 -16.44 57.58
C LYS A 1005 -32.34 -16.53 58.14
N ASP A 1006 -32.75 -17.68 58.66
CA ASP A 1006 -34.09 -17.90 59.25
C ASP A 1006 -35.24 -17.43 58.31
N ASN A 1007 -35.12 -17.74 57.00
CA ASN A 1007 -35.99 -17.31 55.90
C ASN A 1007 -36.14 -15.78 55.73
N LYS A 1008 -35.10 -15.01 56.06
CA LYS A 1008 -35.03 -13.55 55.93
C LYS A 1008 -33.76 -13.12 55.19
N PRO A 1009 -33.81 -12.24 54.17
CA PRO A 1009 -32.61 -11.60 53.65
C PRO A 1009 -31.94 -10.73 54.72
N THR A 1010 -30.64 -10.93 54.94
CA THR A 1010 -29.79 -10.18 55.87
C THR A 1010 -28.62 -9.55 55.12
N ALA A 1011 -28.40 -8.24 55.28
CA ALA A 1011 -27.22 -7.53 54.79
C ALA A 1011 -26.18 -7.33 55.90
N ILE A 1012 -24.90 -7.33 55.51
CA ILE A 1012 -23.75 -7.00 56.39
C ILE A 1012 -23.08 -5.74 55.84
N ILE A 1013 -22.90 -4.71 56.68
CA ILE A 1013 -22.36 -3.41 56.28
C ILE A 1013 -21.16 -3.05 57.15
N LYS A 1014 -20.13 -2.47 56.55
CA LYS A 1014 -18.87 -2.11 57.21
C LYS A 1014 -18.46 -0.68 56.89
N ASN A 1015 -17.93 0.04 57.86
CA ASN A 1015 -17.11 1.22 57.62
C ASN A 1015 -15.64 0.76 57.58
N ILE A 1016 -15.02 0.68 56.40
CA ILE A 1016 -13.60 0.35 56.21
C ILE A 1016 -12.67 1.58 56.33
N GLY A 1017 -13.24 2.78 56.47
CA GLY A 1017 -12.52 4.04 56.65
C GLY A 1017 -12.04 4.30 58.09
N ILE A 1018 -11.11 5.25 58.25
CA ILE A 1018 -10.53 5.60 59.55
C ILE A 1018 -11.43 6.51 60.41
N ALA A 1019 -12.40 7.19 59.80
CA ALA A 1019 -13.24 8.17 60.45
C ALA A 1019 -14.69 7.66 60.58
N SER A 1020 -15.37 8.07 61.64
CA SER A 1020 -16.74 7.66 61.93
C SER A 1020 -17.75 8.22 60.92
N ALA A 1021 -18.72 7.40 60.54
CA ALA A 1021 -19.89 7.79 59.75
C ALA A 1021 -21.13 7.84 60.64
N ASN A 1022 -21.92 8.90 60.53
CA ASN A 1022 -23.17 9.12 61.27
C ASN A 1022 -24.32 9.33 60.27
N ASN A 1023 -25.55 8.98 60.67
CA ASN A 1023 -26.77 9.07 59.86
C ASN A 1023 -26.71 8.25 58.55
N VAL A 1024 -26.08 7.06 58.60
CA VAL A 1024 -26.02 6.16 57.44
C VAL A 1024 -27.41 5.57 57.18
N THR A 1025 -27.94 5.76 55.97
CA THR A 1025 -29.19 5.17 55.49
C THR A 1025 -28.93 3.83 54.76
N ILE A 1026 -29.91 2.92 54.78
CA ILE A 1026 -29.80 1.56 54.22
C ILE A 1026 -31.14 1.15 53.61
N SER A 1027 -31.11 0.69 52.36
CA SER A 1027 -32.28 0.32 51.56
C SER A 1027 -32.19 -1.12 51.02
N PHE A 1028 -33.31 -1.84 51.02
CA PHE A 1028 -33.45 -3.19 50.42
C PHE A 1028 -34.49 -3.15 49.30
N GLY A 1029 -34.15 -3.65 48.10
CA GLY A 1029 -35.02 -3.63 46.92
C GLY A 1029 -35.12 -4.97 46.19
N ARG A 1030 -36.19 -5.13 45.40
CA ARG A 1030 -36.42 -6.28 44.52
C ARG A 1030 -36.41 -5.82 43.06
N GLU A 1031 -35.53 -6.40 42.24
CA GLU A 1031 -35.55 -6.16 40.79
C GLU A 1031 -36.66 -6.99 40.13
N VAL A 1032 -37.37 -6.40 39.17
CA VAL A 1032 -38.24 -7.13 38.25
C VAL A 1032 -37.96 -6.71 36.80
N ASN A 1033 -37.72 -7.72 35.96
CA ASN A 1033 -37.66 -7.55 34.51
C ASN A 1033 -39.03 -7.11 33.99
N TYR A 1034 -39.07 -5.99 33.27
CA TYR A 1034 -40.30 -5.35 32.82
C TYR A 1034 -40.06 -4.54 31.55
N SER A 1035 -40.50 -5.06 30.41
CA SER A 1035 -40.35 -4.37 29.13
C SER A 1035 -41.50 -3.39 28.89
N LEU A 1036 -41.22 -2.10 28.97
CA LEU A 1036 -42.14 -1.03 28.61
C LEU A 1036 -41.49 -0.10 27.57
N ASN A 1037 -42.02 -0.14 26.36
CA ASN A 1037 -41.66 0.77 25.28
C ASN A 1037 -42.69 1.91 25.23
N SER A 1038 -42.22 3.16 25.11
CA SER A 1038 -43.08 4.32 24.82
C SER A 1038 -43.99 4.09 23.59
N GLY A 1039 -43.49 3.35 22.60
CA GLY A 1039 -44.14 3.08 21.31
C GLY A 1039 -43.62 4.02 20.22
N TRP A 1040 -44.16 3.89 19.01
CA TRP A 1040 -43.86 4.82 17.93
C TRP A 1040 -44.58 6.15 18.19
N LEU A 1041 -43.82 7.21 18.48
CA LEU A 1041 -44.38 8.51 18.91
C LEU A 1041 -44.92 9.40 17.77
N GLY A 1042 -44.93 8.91 16.53
CA GLY A 1042 -45.39 9.65 15.35
C GLY A 1042 -44.39 10.69 14.84
N TYR A 1043 -44.75 11.37 13.75
CA TYR A 1043 -44.02 12.54 13.27
C TYR A 1043 -44.66 13.83 13.83
N GLY A 1044 -43.98 14.45 14.78
CA GLY A 1044 -44.07 15.90 15.03
C GLY A 1044 -45.35 16.46 15.65
N PHE A 1045 -45.74 16.02 16.86
CA PHE A 1045 -46.59 16.82 17.75
C PHE A 1045 -46.25 16.59 19.23
N ASN A 1046 -46.42 17.62 20.06
CA ASN A 1046 -46.28 17.55 21.52
C ASN A 1046 -47.45 16.75 22.12
N LYS A 1047 -47.34 15.42 22.17
CA LYS A 1047 -48.18 14.59 23.03
C LYS A 1047 -47.38 14.18 24.25
N GLU A 1048 -47.80 14.63 25.43
CA GLU A 1048 -47.36 14.04 26.68
C GLU A 1048 -47.85 12.58 26.72
N PHE A 1049 -46.91 11.63 26.75
CA PHE A 1049 -47.19 10.21 26.83
C PHE A 1049 -46.93 9.70 28.25
N THR A 1050 -47.96 9.77 29.09
CA THR A 1050 -47.91 9.16 30.43
C THR A 1050 -48.09 7.65 30.32
N ARG A 1051 -47.06 6.89 30.66
CA ARG A 1051 -47.16 5.45 30.96
C ARG A 1051 -47.04 5.29 32.47
N ALA A 1052 -48.07 4.77 33.12
CA ALA A 1052 -47.99 4.41 34.53
C ALA A 1052 -47.33 3.02 34.67
N ILE A 1053 -46.22 2.95 35.39
CA ILE A 1053 -45.77 1.70 36.02
C ILE A 1053 -46.41 1.68 37.40
N SER A 1054 -47.25 0.69 37.68
CA SER A 1054 -47.91 0.54 38.97
C SER A 1054 -47.75 -0.89 39.48
N LYS A 1055 -47.26 -0.99 40.71
CA LYS A 1055 -47.20 -2.23 41.48
C LYS A 1055 -47.93 -1.94 42.79
N GLY A 1056 -49.05 -2.62 43.03
CA GLY A 1056 -50.07 -2.20 44.01
C GLY A 1056 -49.56 -2.01 45.44
N ASP A 1057 -48.50 -2.73 45.81
CA ASP A 1057 -47.95 -2.77 47.18
C ASP A 1057 -46.59 -2.06 47.31
N ALA A 1058 -46.13 -1.35 46.26
CA ALA A 1058 -44.81 -0.70 46.24
C ALA A 1058 -44.85 0.72 46.81
N ILE A 1059 -43.99 1.01 47.79
CA ILE A 1059 -43.83 2.35 48.39
C ILE A 1059 -42.95 3.30 47.56
N GLY A 1060 -42.16 2.76 46.63
CA GLY A 1060 -41.30 3.48 45.71
C GLY A 1060 -40.90 2.60 44.53
N LEU A 1061 -40.67 3.23 43.37
CA LEU A 1061 -40.29 2.59 42.12
C LEU A 1061 -39.02 3.25 41.57
N ARG A 1062 -37.98 2.46 41.33
CA ARG A 1062 -36.77 2.91 40.61
C ARG A 1062 -36.75 2.24 39.24
N VAL A 1063 -36.69 3.03 38.17
CA VAL A 1063 -36.90 2.53 36.80
C VAL A 1063 -35.57 2.46 36.06
N HIS A 1064 -35.24 1.30 35.50
CA HIS A 1064 -34.06 1.11 34.65
C HIS A 1064 -34.41 1.35 33.19
N PHE A 1065 -33.64 2.20 32.52
CA PHE A 1065 -33.83 2.52 31.10
C PHE A 1065 -32.68 1.95 30.28
N THR A 1066 -32.94 0.91 29.49
CA THR A 1066 -31.97 0.34 28.53
C THR A 1066 -31.61 1.32 27.42
N GLU A 1067 -32.59 2.12 26.98
CA GLU A 1067 -32.37 3.20 26.02
C GLU A 1067 -33.28 4.39 26.35
N ILE A 1068 -32.66 5.56 26.47
CA ILE A 1068 -33.31 6.87 26.35
C ILE A 1068 -32.75 7.51 25.07
N LYS A 1069 -33.62 7.91 24.14
CA LYS A 1069 -33.25 8.49 22.83
C LYS A 1069 -33.96 9.82 22.61
#